data_AF-A0A5L8JZS0-F1
#
_entry.id   AF-A0A5L8JZS0-F1
#
_cell.length_a   1.000
_cell.length_b   1.000
_cell.length_c   1.000
_cell.angle_alpha   90.00
_cell.angle_beta   90.00
_cell.angle_gamma   90.00
#
_symmetry.space_group_name_H-M   'P 1'
#
loop_
_entity.id
_entity.type
_entity.pdbx_description
1 polymer ?
#
loop_
_entity_poly.entity_id
_entity_poly.type
_entity_poly.pdbx_seq_one_letter_code
_entity_poly.pdbx_strand_id
1 'polypeptide(L)'
;MTAFDTVDGAAGNDTINISFGLNSNSNVTDLKTSDLNSALLGVTNVEKLNIISEVKAAGGGGLTINGYKSVSLNIVGETKIADTDATKLDIKASGNVTVTKAEAVKDLSINAANSEVSIAANATKALENLTIKNASKLTATNAFDGDTLKSVTLSNVTLGDTNAAAAFDFKGVSTLNFDNVVSAQTAASKIAHITSSAETLNLNLSGKTATVALVTNSVTKVANINANADVNAFLITKGDGDMNPGHADLQNDSFTTFIVKGNGKELTLNAGDLDLVKDIDTTGFSGNAKVSFGDTDSADGSQLSVKTGAGNDTLNLEAKKLKAGSLIDGGEGNDTIIMKASALADAATLGMIKNIENVTVSDALSANTDVSASSFVNIGLLADKTDAPFELTVNKNQTIDIQSKEMAKSQILTIKMNDMSGSDDTVNIVLNAKAIINQGDKNVAAGAATKGLKIDDGIESVNITSVAKDNTTANTLWIDTSSDGTKGANKIVISGDGDITVAASTVATGLKSIKDLDASALTGKLTFDASVNKLASGATIKGGSGDDSITVGYDTQVVTLGAGDDTVKLTIGAADKTQYTTITDFSKGDKIDASLVKANGQNAAKNDISKIAGLTSTSTFDDYLKKALEGDGSTNAKASYFQFNGDTYVVIDTANAAVADSLLTKATDGLIKLAGFTGDLTIDGSSMITVA
;
A
#
# COMPACT_ATOMS: atom_id res chain seq x y z
N MET A 1 51.24 24.77 -45.17
CA MET A 1 51.64 25.61 -44.02
C MET A 1 51.16 24.87 -42.79
N THR A 2 52.09 24.51 -41.91
CA THR A 2 51.79 24.19 -40.50
C THR A 2 51.11 25.41 -39.87
N ALA A 3 50.18 25.21 -38.94
CA ALA A 3 49.47 26.32 -38.31
C ALA A 3 50.41 27.15 -37.41
N PHE A 4 51.49 26.54 -36.93
CA PHE A 4 52.56 27.12 -36.13
C PHE A 4 53.89 26.61 -36.69
N ASP A 5 54.92 27.45 -36.83
CA ASP A 5 56.25 26.99 -37.27
C ASP A 5 57.29 27.03 -36.12
N THR A 6 57.12 27.89 -35.10
CA THR A 6 57.99 27.98 -33.91
C THR A 6 57.26 28.63 -32.72
N VAL A 7 56.41 27.90 -32.01
CA VAL A 7 55.80 28.41 -30.75
C VAL A 7 56.51 27.75 -29.58
N ASP A 8 57.21 28.57 -28.77
CA ASP A 8 57.90 28.13 -27.55
C ASP A 8 57.31 28.88 -26.35
N GLY A 9 56.76 28.14 -25.38
CA GLY A 9 56.22 28.71 -24.14
C GLY A 9 57.30 29.20 -23.16
N ALA A 10 58.57 28.82 -23.37
CA ALA A 10 59.67 29.06 -22.45
C ALA A 10 59.40 28.49 -21.04
N ALA A 11 59.99 29.07 -19.99
CA ALA A 11 59.78 28.60 -18.62
C ALA A 11 58.45 29.14 -18.06
N GLY A 12 57.51 28.27 -17.74
CA GLY A 12 56.21 28.71 -17.26
C GLY A 12 55.16 27.62 -17.04
N ASN A 13 53.90 28.02 -17.12
CA ASN A 13 52.72 27.15 -17.07
C ASN A 13 51.81 27.57 -18.22
N ASP A 14 52.32 27.40 -19.42
CA ASP A 14 51.84 28.01 -20.64
C ASP A 14 50.65 27.23 -21.22
N THR A 15 49.78 27.94 -21.93
CA THR A 15 48.53 27.38 -22.48
C THR A 15 48.40 27.71 -23.95
N ILE A 16 48.16 26.69 -24.77
CA ILE A 16 47.76 26.87 -26.16
C ILE A 16 46.26 26.58 -26.31
N ASN A 17 45.56 27.45 -27.04
CA ASN A 17 44.15 27.30 -27.36
C ASN A 17 43.99 27.13 -28.87
N ILE A 18 43.31 26.08 -29.30
CA ILE A 18 43.10 25.75 -30.71
C ILE A 18 41.62 25.55 -30.97
N SER A 19 41.15 26.09 -32.08
CA SER A 19 39.77 25.91 -32.54
C SER A 19 39.76 25.27 -33.92
N PHE A 20 39.05 24.17 -34.07
CA PHE A 20 38.80 23.49 -35.33
C PHE A 20 37.36 23.76 -35.76
N GLY A 21 37.20 24.56 -36.81
CA GLY A 21 35.89 24.91 -37.37
C GLY A 21 35.55 24.12 -38.63
N LEU A 22 34.27 24.04 -38.95
CA LEU A 22 33.80 23.54 -40.24
C LEU A 22 34.16 24.55 -41.34
N ASN A 23 34.95 24.13 -42.31
CA ASN A 23 35.11 24.88 -43.55
C ASN A 23 33.95 24.52 -44.49
N SER A 24 33.21 25.52 -45.00
CA SER A 24 32.03 25.36 -45.86
C SER A 24 32.26 24.50 -47.12
N ASN A 25 33.52 24.25 -47.50
CA ASN A 25 33.91 23.43 -48.65
C ASN A 25 34.61 22.10 -48.27
N SER A 26 34.58 21.68 -47.00
CA SER A 26 35.30 20.49 -46.51
C SER A 26 34.39 19.31 -46.22
N ASN A 27 34.82 18.11 -46.64
CA ASN A 27 34.16 16.83 -46.34
C ASN A 27 34.63 16.25 -44.99
N VAL A 28 35.48 16.96 -44.25
CA VAL A 28 36.04 16.50 -42.98
C VAL A 28 34.97 16.61 -41.90
N THR A 29 34.45 15.45 -41.48
CA THR A 29 33.44 15.35 -40.42
C THR A 29 34.03 14.96 -39.07
N ASP A 30 35.35 14.86 -38.94
CA ASP A 30 36.01 14.26 -37.79
C ASP A 30 37.42 14.82 -37.58
N LEU A 31 37.72 15.21 -36.35
CA LEU A 31 39.06 15.61 -35.92
C LEU A 31 39.89 14.36 -35.61
N LYS A 32 41.01 14.18 -36.30
CA LYS A 32 41.92 13.04 -36.11
C LYS A 32 43.22 13.47 -35.42
N THR A 33 43.91 12.50 -34.82
CA THR A 33 45.27 12.71 -34.28
C THR A 33 46.25 13.25 -35.33
N SER A 34 46.16 12.82 -36.60
CA SER A 34 47.01 13.36 -37.67
C SER A 34 46.80 14.86 -37.90
N ASP A 35 45.56 15.32 -37.75
CA ASP A 35 45.20 16.73 -37.93
C ASP A 35 45.76 17.56 -36.78
N LEU A 36 45.63 17.04 -35.55
CA LEU A 36 46.18 17.66 -34.34
C LEU A 36 47.72 17.72 -34.36
N ASN A 37 48.39 16.63 -34.71
CA ASN A 37 49.86 16.57 -34.83
C ASN A 37 50.38 17.53 -35.90
N SER A 38 49.66 17.65 -37.02
CA SER A 38 50.03 18.59 -38.08
C SER A 38 49.82 20.05 -37.66
N ALA A 39 48.75 20.33 -36.91
CA ALA A 39 48.47 21.66 -36.39
C ALA A 39 49.49 22.10 -35.33
N LEU A 40 49.94 21.17 -34.48
CA LEU A 40 50.86 21.42 -33.36
C LEU A 40 52.34 21.20 -33.71
N LEU A 41 52.66 20.93 -34.98
CA LEU A 41 54.03 20.72 -35.41
C LEU A 41 54.85 22.00 -35.13
N GLY A 42 55.88 21.92 -34.28
CA GLY A 42 56.70 23.09 -33.91
C GLY A 42 56.26 23.84 -32.63
N VAL A 43 55.27 23.31 -31.90
CA VAL A 43 54.93 23.77 -30.53
C VAL A 43 55.81 23.04 -29.51
N THR A 44 56.53 23.77 -28.66
CA THR A 44 57.40 23.23 -27.61
C THR A 44 57.23 23.97 -26.28
N ASN A 45 57.56 23.32 -25.17
CA ASN A 45 57.50 23.89 -23.81
C ASN A 45 56.13 24.52 -23.46
N VAL A 46 55.03 23.83 -23.78
CA VAL A 46 53.67 24.25 -23.40
C VAL A 46 53.04 23.17 -22.52
N GLU A 47 52.57 23.55 -21.33
CA GLU A 47 52.00 22.60 -20.35
C GLU A 47 50.53 22.28 -20.57
N LYS A 48 49.74 23.19 -21.15
CA LYS A 48 48.28 23.05 -21.24
C LYS A 48 47.78 23.20 -22.67
N LEU A 49 46.91 22.28 -23.08
CA LEU A 49 46.28 22.28 -24.39
C LEU A 49 44.75 22.34 -24.25
N ASN A 50 44.16 23.38 -24.84
CA ASN A 50 42.71 23.52 -24.93
C ASN A 50 42.27 23.41 -26.40
N ILE A 51 41.34 22.50 -26.69
CA ILE A 51 40.80 22.25 -28.02
C ILE A 51 39.29 22.53 -28.01
N ILE A 52 38.86 23.37 -28.92
CA ILE A 52 37.45 23.56 -29.28
C ILE A 52 37.25 22.99 -30.68
N SER A 53 36.25 22.14 -30.89
CA SER A 53 35.97 21.56 -32.21
C SER A 53 34.48 21.59 -32.53
N GLU A 54 34.15 22.12 -33.70
CA GLU A 54 32.80 22.07 -34.27
C GLU A 54 32.48 20.70 -34.91
N VAL A 55 33.47 19.83 -35.04
CA VAL A 55 33.32 18.45 -35.52
C VAL A 55 33.64 17.44 -34.41
N LYS A 56 33.08 16.24 -34.51
CA LYS A 56 33.35 15.13 -33.59
C LYS A 56 34.84 14.75 -33.60
N ALA A 57 35.28 14.06 -32.56
CA ALA A 57 36.63 13.54 -32.40
C ALA A 57 36.58 12.02 -32.17
N ALA A 58 36.08 11.29 -33.16
CA ALA A 58 35.77 9.85 -33.07
C ALA A 58 36.44 9.00 -34.17
N GLY A 59 37.24 9.62 -35.04
CA GLY A 59 37.86 8.97 -36.18
C GLY A 59 39.05 8.10 -35.79
N GLY A 60 39.22 6.95 -36.45
CA GLY A 60 40.45 6.15 -36.36
C GLY A 60 40.79 5.61 -34.96
N GLY A 61 39.80 5.39 -34.09
CA GLY A 61 40.00 4.88 -32.72
C GLY A 61 40.03 5.96 -31.63
N GLY A 62 40.04 7.25 -32.00
CA GLY A 62 40.06 8.38 -31.06
C GLY A 62 41.36 9.18 -31.09
N LEU A 63 41.43 10.22 -30.27
CA LEU A 63 42.57 11.13 -30.18
C LEU A 63 43.67 10.58 -29.25
N THR A 64 44.90 10.54 -29.75
CA THR A 64 46.13 10.49 -28.93
C THR A 64 46.67 11.89 -28.69
N ILE A 65 46.83 12.30 -27.43
CA ILE A 65 47.29 13.63 -27.03
C ILE A 65 48.32 13.50 -25.91
N ASN A 66 49.61 13.64 -26.23
CA ASN A 66 50.72 13.45 -25.28
C ASN A 66 51.62 14.70 -25.18
N GLY A 67 52.38 14.80 -24.10
CA GLY A 67 53.35 15.87 -23.84
C GLY A 67 52.78 17.08 -23.09
N TYR A 68 51.54 17.01 -22.61
CA TYR A 68 50.85 18.10 -21.92
C TYR A 68 50.52 17.70 -20.49
N LYS A 69 50.65 18.62 -19.52
CA LYS A 69 50.22 18.38 -18.13
C LYS A 69 48.70 18.39 -17.99
N SER A 70 48.01 19.21 -18.80
CA SER A 70 46.54 19.35 -18.81
C SER A 70 46.00 19.41 -20.22
N VAL A 71 44.91 18.68 -20.48
CA VAL A 71 44.17 18.71 -21.74
C VAL A 71 42.71 19.06 -21.47
N SER A 72 42.17 20.03 -22.21
CA SER A 72 40.75 20.38 -22.17
C SER A 72 40.14 20.30 -23.56
N LEU A 73 39.02 19.60 -23.68
CA LEU A 73 38.29 19.38 -24.93
C LEU A 73 36.87 19.94 -24.82
N ASN A 74 36.44 20.70 -25.82
CA ASN A 74 35.06 21.14 -26.00
C ASN A 74 34.63 20.81 -27.44
N ILE A 75 33.99 19.65 -27.61
CA ILE A 75 33.78 19.00 -28.90
C ILE A 75 32.29 18.86 -29.18
N VAL A 76 31.87 19.23 -30.39
CA VAL A 76 30.52 18.93 -30.87
C VAL A 76 30.48 17.47 -31.35
N GLY A 77 29.57 16.69 -30.79
CA GLY A 77 29.36 15.28 -31.11
C GLY A 77 30.24 14.32 -30.30
N GLU A 78 30.40 13.11 -30.83
CA GLU A 78 31.13 12.01 -30.18
C GLU A 78 32.62 12.37 -29.96
N THR A 79 33.16 12.02 -28.79
CA THR A 79 34.55 12.27 -28.40
C THR A 79 35.19 10.98 -27.90
N LYS A 80 36.28 10.55 -28.54
CA LYS A 80 37.06 9.37 -28.15
C LYS A 80 38.48 9.77 -27.80
N ILE A 81 38.96 9.36 -26.64
CA ILE A 81 40.37 9.44 -26.24
C ILE A 81 40.98 8.05 -26.39
N ALA A 82 41.96 7.95 -27.28
CA ALA A 82 42.71 6.72 -27.49
C ALA A 82 43.86 6.60 -26.49
N ASP A 83 44.61 7.69 -26.25
CA ASP A 83 45.71 7.74 -25.28
C ASP A 83 46.02 9.20 -24.85
N THR A 84 46.44 9.40 -23.60
CA THR A 84 47.00 10.66 -23.12
C THR A 84 47.89 10.44 -21.89
N ASP A 85 48.99 11.18 -21.79
CA ASP A 85 49.88 11.23 -20.63
C ASP A 85 49.60 12.43 -19.70
N ALA A 86 48.54 13.19 -19.96
CA ALA A 86 48.18 14.33 -19.15
C ALA A 86 47.77 13.93 -17.74
N THR A 87 48.10 14.78 -16.76
CA THR A 87 47.67 14.60 -15.37
C THR A 87 46.26 15.12 -15.11
N LYS A 88 45.75 16.00 -15.98
CA LYS A 88 44.38 16.52 -15.94
C LYS A 88 43.73 16.43 -17.31
N LEU A 89 42.51 15.89 -17.35
CA LEU A 89 41.72 15.75 -18.56
C LEU A 89 40.29 16.26 -18.32
N ASP A 90 39.92 17.34 -19.00
CA ASP A 90 38.57 17.90 -18.99
C ASP A 90 37.92 17.70 -20.36
N ILE A 91 36.74 17.08 -20.42
CA ILE A 91 35.98 16.82 -21.66
C ILE A 91 34.58 17.40 -21.54
N LYS A 92 34.20 18.26 -22.48
CA LYS A 92 32.84 18.67 -22.73
C LYS A 92 32.45 18.21 -24.13
N ALA A 93 31.47 17.34 -24.23
CA ALA A 93 31.01 16.79 -25.50
C ALA A 93 29.49 16.89 -25.61
N SER A 94 28.98 17.10 -26.82
CA SER A 94 27.54 17.04 -27.10
C SER A 94 27.07 15.67 -27.60
N GLY A 95 27.96 14.67 -27.60
CA GLY A 95 27.66 13.28 -27.93
C GLY A 95 28.42 12.33 -27.00
N ASN A 96 28.42 11.03 -27.32
CA ASN A 96 29.03 10.01 -26.48
C ASN A 96 30.52 10.28 -26.24
N VAL A 97 30.99 9.98 -25.02
CA VAL A 97 32.40 10.10 -24.63
C VAL A 97 32.97 8.72 -24.36
N THR A 98 34.12 8.40 -24.96
CA THR A 98 34.86 7.17 -24.66
C THR A 98 36.30 7.49 -24.27
N VAL A 99 36.76 6.97 -23.14
CA VAL A 99 38.16 7.06 -22.71
C VAL A 99 38.75 5.65 -22.70
N THR A 100 39.69 5.39 -23.60
CA THR A 100 40.30 4.06 -23.78
C THR A 100 41.56 3.92 -22.94
N LYS A 101 42.41 4.95 -22.92
CA LYS A 101 43.65 4.98 -22.14
C LYS A 101 43.99 6.42 -21.77
N ALA A 102 44.30 6.63 -20.50
CA ALA A 102 44.59 7.92 -19.86
C ALA A 102 45.26 7.66 -18.49
N GLU A 103 46.25 6.74 -18.45
CA GLU A 103 46.72 6.11 -17.21
C GLU A 103 47.34 7.11 -16.22
N ALA A 104 47.89 8.23 -16.71
CA ALA A 104 48.51 9.29 -15.91
C ALA A 104 47.51 10.33 -15.38
N VAL A 105 46.26 10.31 -15.83
CA VAL A 105 45.24 11.28 -15.42
C VAL A 105 44.90 11.07 -13.94
N LYS A 106 45.13 12.13 -13.16
CA LYS A 106 44.76 12.27 -11.75
C LYS A 106 43.41 12.96 -11.60
N ASP A 107 43.11 13.92 -12.46
CA ASP A 107 41.86 14.68 -12.46
C ASP A 107 41.11 14.46 -13.77
N LEU A 108 40.02 13.68 -13.74
CA LEU A 108 39.15 13.45 -14.89
C LEU A 108 37.81 14.16 -14.69
N SER A 109 37.46 15.03 -15.63
CA SER A 109 36.17 15.71 -15.69
C SER A 109 35.49 15.47 -17.03
N ILE A 110 34.24 15.00 -17.05
CA ILE A 110 33.46 14.80 -18.27
C ILE A 110 32.07 15.42 -18.12
N ASN A 111 31.63 16.19 -19.11
CA ASN A 111 30.25 16.68 -19.25
C ASN A 111 29.71 16.25 -20.62
N ALA A 112 28.79 15.29 -20.64
CA ALA A 112 28.35 14.60 -21.86
C ALA A 112 26.98 15.06 -22.40
N ALA A 113 26.41 16.15 -21.88
CA ALA A 113 25.14 16.73 -22.36
C ALA A 113 23.99 15.70 -22.55
N ASN A 114 23.81 14.81 -21.57
CA ASN A 114 22.87 13.67 -21.56
C ASN A 114 23.20 12.54 -22.56
N SER A 115 24.47 12.38 -22.92
CA SER A 115 24.98 11.28 -23.74
C SER A 115 25.68 10.21 -22.90
N GLU A 116 26.07 9.10 -23.53
CA GLU A 116 26.75 8.01 -22.83
C GLU A 116 28.22 8.33 -22.56
N VAL A 117 28.73 7.89 -21.41
CA VAL A 117 30.14 7.94 -21.03
C VAL A 117 30.64 6.52 -20.79
N SER A 118 31.70 6.14 -21.49
CA SER A 118 32.37 4.84 -21.32
C SER A 118 33.85 5.04 -21.01
N ILE A 119 34.30 4.50 -19.88
CA ILE A 119 35.71 4.48 -19.50
C ILE A 119 36.14 3.01 -19.52
N ALA A 120 37.11 2.70 -20.37
CA ALA A 120 37.58 1.33 -20.54
C ALA A 120 38.29 0.82 -19.27
N ALA A 121 38.33 -0.50 -19.11
CA ALA A 121 39.05 -1.13 -18.01
C ALA A 121 40.51 -0.67 -17.99
N ASN A 122 41.01 -0.33 -16.80
CA ASN A 122 42.36 0.17 -16.55
C ASN A 122 42.74 1.46 -17.31
N ALA A 123 41.78 2.20 -17.86
CA ALA A 123 42.06 3.41 -18.62
C ALA A 123 42.70 4.51 -17.76
N THR A 124 42.34 4.65 -16.48
CA THR A 124 42.74 5.77 -15.61
C THR A 124 43.29 5.28 -14.26
N LYS A 125 44.46 4.64 -14.27
CA LYS A 125 45.04 4.00 -13.06
C LYS A 125 45.47 4.98 -11.97
N ALA A 126 45.92 6.19 -12.33
CA ALA A 126 46.40 7.19 -11.37
C ALA A 126 45.30 8.15 -10.86
N LEU A 127 44.03 7.81 -11.06
CA LEU A 127 42.92 8.73 -10.89
C LEU A 127 42.68 9.06 -9.42
N GLU A 128 42.81 10.33 -9.06
CA GLU A 128 42.57 10.83 -7.70
C GLU A 128 41.19 11.50 -7.60
N ASN A 129 40.73 12.18 -8.64
CA ASN A 129 39.47 12.92 -8.65
C ASN A 129 38.66 12.62 -9.91
N LEU A 130 37.43 12.14 -9.72
CA LEU A 130 36.48 11.86 -10.79
C LEU A 130 35.30 12.84 -10.72
N THR A 131 35.03 13.55 -11.82
CA THR A 131 33.83 14.38 -11.99
C THR A 131 33.11 14.01 -13.28
N ILE A 132 31.86 13.54 -13.19
CA ILE A 132 31.03 13.26 -14.37
C ILE A 132 29.71 14.03 -14.26
N LYS A 133 29.30 14.68 -15.35
CA LYS A 133 28.06 15.45 -15.45
C LYS A 133 27.24 15.08 -16.67
N ASN A 134 25.93 15.04 -16.51
CA ASN A 134 24.96 14.87 -17.59
C ASN A 134 25.29 13.64 -18.44
N ALA A 135 25.48 12.49 -17.80
CA ALA A 135 25.72 11.22 -18.47
C ALA A 135 24.44 10.39 -18.38
N SER A 136 23.77 10.15 -19.51
CA SER A 136 22.58 9.29 -19.54
C SER A 136 22.89 7.84 -19.20
N LYS A 137 24.18 7.48 -19.27
CA LYS A 137 24.76 6.21 -18.88
C LYS A 137 26.24 6.41 -18.60
N LEU A 138 26.73 5.92 -17.47
CA LEU A 138 28.15 5.79 -17.18
C LEU A 138 28.51 4.30 -17.11
N THR A 139 29.52 3.87 -17.87
CA THR A 139 30.11 2.53 -17.78
C THR A 139 31.60 2.67 -17.47
N ALA A 140 32.04 2.13 -16.35
CA ALA A 140 33.42 2.26 -15.88
C ALA A 140 33.90 1.02 -15.09
N THR A 141 33.50 -0.17 -15.54
CA THR A 141 33.86 -1.43 -14.88
C THR A 141 35.38 -1.62 -14.87
N ASN A 142 35.98 -1.68 -13.67
CA ASN A 142 37.42 -1.77 -13.45
C ASN A 142 38.23 -0.69 -14.19
N ALA A 143 37.65 0.50 -14.40
CA ALA A 143 38.26 1.57 -15.18
C ALA A 143 39.47 2.24 -14.50
N PHE A 144 39.46 2.30 -13.17
CA PHE A 144 40.44 2.96 -12.32
C PHE A 144 40.85 2.05 -11.16
N ASP A 145 41.98 2.37 -10.54
CA ASP A 145 42.36 1.79 -9.25
C ASP A 145 41.59 2.51 -8.14
N GLY A 146 40.59 1.85 -7.59
CA GLY A 146 39.69 2.43 -6.58
C GLY A 146 40.43 2.98 -5.35
N ASP A 147 41.60 2.43 -5.01
CA ASP A 147 42.39 2.84 -3.84
C ASP A 147 43.08 4.21 -4.04
N THR A 148 43.24 4.66 -5.28
CA THR A 148 43.87 5.95 -5.61
C THR A 148 42.90 7.12 -5.54
N LEU A 149 41.59 6.85 -5.65
CA LEU A 149 40.55 7.88 -5.63
C LEU A 149 40.44 8.54 -4.26
N LYS A 150 40.39 9.87 -4.27
CA LYS A 150 40.19 10.75 -3.12
C LYS A 150 38.82 11.43 -3.15
N SER A 151 38.30 11.71 -4.35
CA SER A 151 36.98 12.30 -4.51
C SER A 151 36.24 11.80 -5.75
N VAL A 152 34.94 11.64 -5.61
CA VAL A 152 34.02 11.32 -6.71
C VAL A 152 32.83 12.26 -6.61
N THR A 153 32.57 12.99 -7.70
CA THR A 153 31.42 13.89 -7.84
C THR A 153 30.66 13.55 -9.11
N LEU A 154 29.39 13.16 -8.99
CA LEU A 154 28.53 12.81 -10.11
C LEU A 154 27.28 13.68 -10.08
N SER A 155 26.88 14.25 -11.22
CA SER A 155 25.66 15.06 -11.34
C SER A 155 24.87 14.73 -12.59
N ASN A 156 23.57 14.41 -12.46
CA ASN A 156 22.72 13.91 -13.55
C ASN A 156 23.36 12.70 -14.27
N VAL A 157 23.63 11.64 -13.50
CA VAL A 157 24.32 10.44 -13.99
C VAL A 157 23.51 9.19 -13.71
N THR A 158 23.31 8.35 -14.71
CA THR A 158 22.87 6.97 -14.51
C THR A 158 24.06 6.04 -14.48
N LEU A 159 24.23 5.28 -13.40
CA LEU A 159 25.30 4.29 -13.25
C LEU A 159 24.90 2.96 -13.90
N GLY A 160 25.72 2.46 -14.83
CA GLY A 160 25.46 1.18 -15.50
C GLY A 160 24.37 1.25 -16.57
N ASP A 161 23.80 0.09 -16.91
CA ASP A 161 22.64 -0.02 -17.81
C ASP A 161 21.65 -1.09 -17.34
N THR A 162 20.62 -1.31 -18.15
CA THR A 162 19.54 -2.26 -17.87
C THR A 162 19.88 -3.71 -18.27
N ASN A 163 21.06 -3.97 -18.86
CA ASN A 163 21.48 -5.29 -19.33
C ASN A 163 22.28 -6.04 -18.25
N ALA A 164 23.16 -5.35 -17.53
CA ALA A 164 23.97 -5.93 -16.47
C ALA A 164 24.23 -4.93 -15.34
N ALA A 165 24.19 -5.44 -14.10
CA ALA A 165 24.55 -4.66 -12.92
C ALA A 165 26.06 -4.33 -12.96
N ALA A 166 26.38 -3.10 -13.32
CA ALA A 166 27.76 -2.62 -13.34
C ALA A 166 28.30 -2.42 -11.92
N ALA A 167 29.55 -2.85 -11.70
CA ALA A 167 30.30 -2.61 -10.47
C ALA A 167 31.22 -1.39 -10.62
N PHE A 168 31.17 -0.46 -9.66
CA PHE A 168 32.02 0.72 -9.59
C PHE A 168 32.91 0.67 -8.35
N ASP A 169 34.24 0.68 -8.56
CA ASP A 169 35.18 0.50 -7.46
C ASP A 169 35.63 1.82 -6.82
N PHE A 170 34.97 2.24 -5.74
CA PHE A 170 35.26 3.50 -5.04
C PHE A 170 35.99 3.30 -3.69
N LYS A 171 36.80 2.25 -3.56
CA LYS A 171 37.45 1.82 -2.30
C LYS A 171 38.20 2.91 -1.53
N GLY A 172 38.93 3.81 -2.18
CA GLY A 172 39.73 4.87 -1.53
C GLY A 172 38.92 6.08 -1.06
N VAL A 173 37.63 6.17 -1.38
CA VAL A 173 36.83 7.37 -1.21
C VAL A 173 35.96 7.28 0.04
N SER A 174 36.20 8.18 1.00
CA SER A 174 35.37 8.29 2.20
C SER A 174 34.16 9.21 2.03
N THR A 175 34.11 10.01 0.96
CA THR A 175 33.00 10.93 0.67
C THR A 175 32.60 10.93 -0.81
N LEU A 176 31.36 10.56 -1.09
CA LEU A 176 30.75 10.55 -2.41
C LEU A 176 29.74 11.69 -2.54
N ASN A 177 29.84 12.50 -3.60
CA ASN A 177 28.93 13.63 -3.85
C ASN A 177 28.07 13.36 -5.08
N PHE A 178 26.82 12.99 -4.86
CA PHE A 178 25.89 12.55 -5.89
C PHE A 178 24.67 13.48 -5.97
N ASP A 179 24.52 14.12 -7.12
CA ASP A 179 23.38 14.98 -7.47
C ASP A 179 22.60 14.33 -8.61
N ASN A 180 21.36 13.93 -8.35
CA ASN A 180 20.51 13.26 -9.34
C ASN A 180 21.19 12.02 -9.97
N VAL A 181 21.78 11.17 -9.13
CA VAL A 181 22.51 9.96 -9.54
C VAL A 181 21.64 8.73 -9.32
N VAL A 182 21.45 7.93 -10.36
CA VAL A 182 20.59 6.74 -10.31
C VAL A 182 21.36 5.50 -10.72
N SER A 183 21.46 4.51 -9.84
CA SER A 183 21.89 3.17 -10.23
C SER A 183 20.85 2.49 -11.11
N ALA A 184 21.26 2.05 -12.30
CA ALA A 184 20.38 1.37 -13.24
C ALA A 184 19.98 -0.02 -12.69
N GLN A 185 18.69 -0.33 -12.78
CA GLN A 185 18.13 -1.65 -12.49
C GLN A 185 17.99 -2.46 -13.80
N THR A 186 18.32 -3.74 -13.72
CA THR A 186 18.14 -4.73 -14.79
C THR A 186 16.78 -5.41 -14.69
N ALA A 187 16.35 -6.08 -15.76
CA ALA A 187 15.10 -6.85 -15.76
C ALA A 187 15.09 -8.03 -14.76
N ALA A 188 16.27 -8.48 -14.30
CA ALA A 188 16.42 -9.56 -13.33
C ALA A 188 16.52 -9.06 -11.88
N SER A 189 16.01 -7.85 -11.59
CA SER A 189 16.07 -7.22 -10.26
C SER A 189 17.47 -7.04 -9.68
N LYS A 190 18.47 -6.89 -10.55
CA LYS A 190 19.84 -6.51 -10.17
C LYS A 190 20.08 -5.03 -10.41
N ILE A 191 20.91 -4.40 -9.60
CA ILE A 191 21.19 -2.97 -9.65
C ILE A 191 22.69 -2.69 -9.76
N ALA A 192 23.05 -1.67 -10.54
CA ALA A 192 24.42 -1.16 -10.56
C ALA A 192 24.84 -0.71 -9.15
N HIS A 193 26.03 -1.08 -8.73
CA HIS A 193 26.47 -0.95 -7.35
C HIS A 193 27.89 -0.43 -7.25
N ILE A 194 28.22 0.07 -6.05
CA ILE A 194 29.56 0.54 -5.71
C ILE A 194 30.22 -0.41 -4.72
N THR A 195 31.54 -0.40 -4.66
CA THR A 195 32.33 -0.98 -3.56
C THR A 195 33.06 0.13 -2.81
N SER A 196 33.25 -0.06 -1.50
CA SER A 196 33.99 0.84 -0.63
C SER A 196 34.92 0.04 0.28
N SER A 197 36.02 0.66 0.71
CA SER A 197 36.89 0.17 1.79
C SER A 197 37.04 1.21 2.89
N ALA A 198 36.23 2.29 2.86
CA ALA A 198 36.19 3.25 3.93
C ALA A 198 35.47 2.64 5.15
N GLU A 199 36.06 2.74 6.34
CA GLU A 199 35.38 2.36 7.58
C GLU A 199 34.14 3.23 7.83
N THR A 200 34.24 4.52 7.50
CA THR A 200 33.12 5.46 7.48
C THR A 200 32.93 5.99 6.07
N LEU A 201 31.78 5.68 5.48
CA LEU A 201 31.38 6.18 4.17
C LEU A 201 30.39 7.34 4.32
N ASN A 202 30.70 8.49 3.73
CA ASN A 202 29.80 9.63 3.66
C ASN A 202 29.20 9.74 2.26
N LEU A 203 27.88 9.72 2.15
CA LEU A 203 27.13 9.85 0.90
C LEU A 203 26.31 11.13 0.93
N ASN A 204 26.62 12.08 0.06
CA ASN A 204 25.82 13.28 -0.13
C ASN A 204 24.89 13.09 -1.33
N LEU A 205 23.60 12.95 -1.08
CA LEU A 205 22.57 12.74 -2.09
C LEU A 205 21.76 14.03 -2.27
N SER A 206 21.54 14.46 -3.51
CA SER A 206 20.79 15.68 -3.83
C SER A 206 20.07 15.56 -5.18
N GLY A 207 19.26 16.56 -5.53
CA GLY A 207 18.54 16.61 -6.80
C GLY A 207 17.13 16.02 -6.74
N LYS A 208 16.63 15.46 -7.85
CA LYS A 208 15.27 14.89 -7.89
C LYS A 208 15.25 13.44 -7.40
N THR A 209 16.16 12.61 -7.89
CA THR A 209 16.21 11.20 -7.50
C THR A 209 17.66 10.78 -7.30
N ALA A 210 17.95 10.19 -6.16
CA ALA A 210 19.25 9.61 -5.86
C ALA A 210 19.07 8.17 -5.40
N THR A 211 19.55 7.22 -6.20
CA THR A 211 19.51 5.78 -5.89
C THR A 211 20.91 5.22 -5.97
N VAL A 212 21.40 4.71 -4.85
CA VAL A 212 22.75 4.15 -4.73
C VAL A 212 22.65 2.77 -4.09
N ALA A 213 23.33 1.81 -4.68
CA ALA A 213 23.51 0.48 -4.11
C ALA A 213 24.98 0.29 -3.72
N LEU A 214 25.22 -0.24 -2.53
CA LEU A 214 26.53 -0.62 -2.02
C LEU A 214 26.61 -2.13 -1.89
N VAL A 215 27.74 -2.71 -2.29
CA VAL A 215 28.01 -4.13 -2.04
C VAL A 215 28.36 -4.30 -0.56
N THR A 216 27.74 -5.29 0.08
CA THR A 216 28.11 -5.70 1.44
C THR A 216 29.61 -6.02 1.51
N ASN A 217 30.25 -5.61 2.59
CA ASN A 217 31.68 -5.76 2.75
C ASN A 217 32.06 -5.83 4.23
N SER A 218 33.29 -6.26 4.50
CA SER A 218 33.80 -6.48 5.85
C SER A 218 34.57 -5.28 6.44
N VAL A 219 34.46 -4.09 5.82
CA VAL A 219 35.25 -2.91 6.20
C VAL A 219 34.37 -1.75 6.65
N THR A 220 33.35 -1.38 5.88
CA THR A 220 32.47 -0.26 6.17
C THR A 220 31.60 -0.56 7.39
N LYS A 221 31.80 0.21 8.45
CA LYS A 221 31.10 0.11 9.73
C LYS A 221 29.99 1.14 9.86
N VAL A 222 30.24 2.34 9.34
CA VAL A 222 29.35 3.49 9.45
C VAL A 222 29.03 4.05 8.07
N ALA A 223 27.74 4.19 7.77
CA ALA A 223 27.27 4.95 6.61
C ALA A 223 26.57 6.23 7.07
N ASN A 224 27.17 7.37 6.74
CA ASN A 224 26.58 8.70 6.93
C ASN A 224 25.93 9.15 5.63
N ILE A 225 24.63 9.38 5.61
CA ILE A 225 23.88 9.73 4.41
C ILE A 225 23.24 11.10 4.60
N ASN A 226 23.59 12.05 3.74
CA ASN A 226 22.88 13.33 3.62
C ASN A 226 21.85 13.20 2.49
N ALA A 227 20.63 12.81 2.82
CA ALA A 227 19.51 12.55 1.92
C ALA A 227 18.73 13.86 1.59
N ASN A 228 19.22 14.64 0.63
CA ASN A 228 18.59 15.91 0.20
C ASN A 228 17.93 15.81 -1.19
N ALA A 229 17.89 14.64 -1.83
CA ALA A 229 17.11 14.49 -3.06
C ALA A 229 15.61 14.42 -2.73
N ASP A 230 14.72 14.73 -3.68
CA ASP A 230 13.27 14.50 -3.45
C ASP A 230 13.02 13.03 -3.06
N VAL A 231 13.63 12.08 -3.79
CA VAL A 231 13.58 10.64 -3.51
C VAL A 231 15.00 10.10 -3.32
N ASN A 232 15.27 9.51 -2.15
CA ASN A 232 16.56 8.94 -1.80
C ASN A 232 16.40 7.44 -1.57
N ALA A 233 17.29 6.63 -2.14
CA ALA A 233 17.34 5.20 -1.88
C ALA A 233 18.78 4.76 -1.69
N PHE A 234 19.03 4.09 -0.57
CA PHE A 234 20.30 3.46 -0.26
C PHE A 234 20.07 1.96 -0.02
N LEU A 235 20.63 1.15 -0.91
CA LEU A 235 20.42 -0.30 -0.93
C LEU A 235 21.72 -1.01 -0.60
N ILE A 236 21.61 -2.16 0.06
CA ILE A 236 22.71 -3.09 0.24
C ILE A 236 22.48 -4.29 -0.68
N THR A 237 23.55 -4.72 -1.35
CA THR A 237 23.52 -5.79 -2.36
C THR A 237 24.67 -6.76 -2.11
N LYS A 238 24.60 -7.95 -2.71
CA LYS A 238 25.79 -8.82 -2.87
C LYS A 238 26.54 -8.45 -4.15
N GLY A 239 27.72 -9.04 -4.36
CA GLY A 239 28.64 -8.62 -5.43
C GLY A 239 28.11 -8.74 -6.88
N ASP A 240 26.96 -9.38 -7.10
CA ASP A 240 26.30 -9.43 -8.41
C ASP A 240 25.15 -8.41 -8.57
N GLY A 241 24.96 -7.54 -7.58
CA GLY A 241 23.98 -6.47 -7.59
C GLY A 241 22.54 -6.90 -7.27
N ASP A 242 22.32 -8.10 -6.74
CA ASP A 242 20.98 -8.52 -6.30
C ASP A 242 20.40 -7.52 -5.29
N MET A 243 19.17 -7.05 -5.54
CA MET A 243 18.48 -6.06 -4.69
C MET A 243 17.81 -6.68 -3.47
N ASN A 244 17.56 -7.99 -3.49
CA ASN A 244 16.94 -8.73 -2.40
C ASN A 244 17.83 -9.94 -2.01
N PRO A 245 19.10 -9.69 -1.63
CA PRO A 245 19.98 -10.76 -1.17
C PRO A 245 19.38 -11.38 0.10
N GLY A 246 19.45 -12.70 0.25
CA GLY A 246 19.03 -13.33 1.50
C GLY A 246 20.06 -13.07 2.61
N HIS A 247 19.67 -13.27 3.87
CA HIS A 247 20.57 -13.20 5.03
C HIS A 247 21.90 -13.93 4.80
N ALA A 248 21.85 -15.15 4.24
CA ALA A 248 23.05 -15.94 4.00
C ALA A 248 24.10 -15.26 3.09
N ASP A 249 23.64 -14.42 2.16
CA ASP A 249 24.49 -13.65 1.24
C ASP A 249 25.11 -12.40 1.89
N LEU A 250 24.54 -11.93 3.02
CA LEU A 250 24.90 -10.70 3.69
C LEU A 250 25.67 -10.88 5.00
N GLN A 251 25.77 -12.10 5.55
CA GLN A 251 26.49 -12.45 6.80
C GLN A 251 27.93 -11.93 6.94
N ASN A 252 28.58 -11.50 5.85
CA ASN A 252 29.93 -10.93 5.86
C ASN A 252 29.94 -9.39 6.01
N ASP A 253 28.80 -8.79 6.40
CA ASP A 253 28.72 -7.35 6.64
C ASP A 253 29.57 -6.93 7.85
N SER A 254 29.96 -5.65 7.87
CA SER A 254 30.59 -5.02 9.02
C SER A 254 29.80 -3.82 9.56
N PHE A 255 28.59 -3.59 9.04
CA PHE A 255 27.81 -2.40 9.38
C PHE A 255 27.36 -2.46 10.82
N THR A 256 27.68 -1.44 11.59
CA THR A 256 27.15 -1.27 12.95
C THR A 256 26.15 -0.14 13.03
N THR A 257 26.31 0.88 12.16
CA THR A 257 25.61 2.15 12.30
C THR A 257 25.24 2.76 10.95
N PHE A 258 23.98 3.19 10.83
CA PHE A 258 23.50 4.08 9.77
C PHE A 258 23.07 5.41 10.39
N ILE A 259 23.56 6.52 9.85
CA ILE A 259 23.15 7.87 10.25
C ILE A 259 22.63 8.58 9.01
N VAL A 260 21.36 8.97 9.00
CA VAL A 260 20.72 9.66 7.88
C VAL A 260 20.20 11.01 8.34
N LYS A 261 20.52 12.05 7.56
CA LYS A 261 20.02 13.40 7.76
C LYS A 261 19.65 14.04 6.43
N GLY A 262 18.89 15.12 6.45
CA GLY A 262 18.60 15.91 5.26
C GLY A 262 17.14 16.27 5.13
N ASN A 263 16.80 16.95 4.03
CA ASN A 263 15.48 17.51 3.79
C ASN A 263 14.78 16.95 2.53
N GLY A 264 15.19 15.77 2.08
CA GLY A 264 14.47 15.04 1.05
C GLY A 264 13.04 14.69 1.46
N LYS A 265 12.20 14.29 0.49
CA LYS A 265 10.79 13.95 0.78
C LYS A 265 10.64 12.50 1.20
N GLU A 266 11.39 11.61 0.55
CA GLU A 266 11.32 10.17 0.79
C GLU A 266 12.73 9.58 0.93
N LEU A 267 12.88 8.63 1.86
CA LEU A 267 14.06 7.80 2.05
C LEU A 267 13.68 6.32 2.00
N THR A 268 14.47 5.51 1.33
CA THR A 268 14.44 4.04 1.45
C THR A 268 15.81 3.55 1.89
N LEU A 269 15.85 2.82 3.01
CA LEU A 269 17.03 2.19 3.59
C LEU A 269 16.72 0.72 3.88
N ASN A 270 17.41 -0.19 3.18
CA ASN A 270 17.27 -1.63 3.42
C ASN A 270 18.48 -2.16 4.21
N ALA A 271 18.27 -2.39 5.51
CA ALA A 271 19.26 -2.94 6.44
C ALA A 271 18.73 -4.18 7.19
N GLY A 272 17.67 -4.84 6.67
CA GLY A 272 16.95 -5.94 7.33
C GLY A 272 17.84 -7.14 7.64
N ASP A 273 18.56 -7.60 6.62
CA ASP A 273 19.32 -8.85 6.65
C ASP A 273 20.81 -8.67 7.07
N LEU A 274 21.13 -7.58 7.77
CA LEU A 274 22.49 -7.31 8.28
C LEU A 274 22.61 -7.68 9.77
N ASP A 275 23.68 -8.39 10.13
CA ASP A 275 23.79 -9.06 11.45
C ASP A 275 24.38 -8.16 12.53
N LEU A 276 25.27 -7.25 12.13
CA LEU A 276 26.07 -6.46 13.05
C LEU A 276 25.49 -5.08 13.32
N VAL A 277 24.40 -4.73 12.63
CA VAL A 277 23.73 -3.44 12.80
C VAL A 277 23.20 -3.34 14.22
N LYS A 278 23.48 -2.20 14.86
CA LYS A 278 23.03 -1.87 16.21
C LYS A 278 22.23 -0.59 16.22
N ASP A 279 22.62 0.37 15.39
CA ASP A 279 22.05 1.71 15.40
C ASP A 279 21.64 2.13 13.99
N ILE A 280 20.37 2.47 13.82
CA ILE A 280 19.85 3.18 12.64
C ILE A 280 19.24 4.47 13.16
N ASP A 281 19.90 5.58 12.87
CA ASP A 281 19.46 6.90 13.29
C ASP A 281 19.13 7.74 12.06
N THR A 282 17.83 7.92 11.82
CA THR A 282 17.31 8.79 10.76
C THR A 282 16.63 10.04 11.33
N THR A 283 16.82 10.33 12.62
CA THR A 283 16.17 11.47 13.31
C THR A 283 16.51 12.84 12.71
N GLY A 284 17.63 12.94 11.98
CA GLY A 284 18.03 14.14 11.26
C GLY A 284 17.37 14.32 9.89
N PHE A 285 16.52 13.39 9.45
CA PHE A 285 15.77 13.44 8.20
C PHE A 285 14.35 13.96 8.45
N SER A 286 13.88 14.88 7.61
CA SER A 286 12.58 15.55 7.81
C SER A 286 11.48 15.09 6.85
N GLY A 287 11.75 14.10 6.00
CA GLY A 287 10.78 13.49 5.10
C GLY A 287 10.36 12.10 5.58
N ASN A 288 9.55 11.40 4.80
CA ASN A 288 9.10 10.05 5.16
C ASN A 288 10.23 9.02 4.94
N ALA A 289 10.64 8.32 5.98
CA ALA A 289 11.64 7.28 5.96
C ALA A 289 11.00 5.89 5.87
N LYS A 290 11.54 5.05 4.97
CA LYS A 290 11.22 3.63 4.87
C LYS A 290 12.45 2.83 5.25
N VAL A 291 12.42 2.21 6.42
CA VAL A 291 13.58 1.55 7.03
C VAL A 291 13.25 0.08 7.28
N SER A 292 13.98 -0.84 6.65
CA SER A 292 13.92 -2.26 6.99
C SER A 292 15.09 -2.64 7.90
N PHE A 293 14.82 -3.42 8.94
CA PHE A 293 15.79 -3.78 9.99
C PHE A 293 15.45 -5.11 10.69
N GLY A 294 16.46 -5.68 11.35
CA GLY A 294 16.35 -6.86 12.20
C GLY A 294 16.39 -8.16 11.41
N ASP A 295 17.45 -8.94 11.61
CA ASP A 295 17.69 -10.19 10.86
C ASP A 295 16.51 -11.19 10.92
N THR A 296 16.10 -11.65 9.73
CA THR A 296 15.05 -12.64 9.47
C THR A 296 15.29 -13.98 10.17
N ASP A 297 16.55 -14.42 10.29
CA ASP A 297 16.93 -15.75 10.75
C ASP A 297 17.35 -15.81 12.23
N SER A 298 17.73 -14.68 12.83
CA SER A 298 18.02 -14.62 14.26
C SER A 298 16.76 -14.64 15.10
N ALA A 299 16.60 -15.71 15.90
CA ALA A 299 15.54 -15.79 16.90
C ALA A 299 15.68 -14.68 17.97
N ASP A 300 16.89 -14.19 18.25
CA ASP A 300 17.20 -13.15 19.22
C ASP A 300 18.35 -12.29 18.66
N GLY A 301 18.04 -11.33 17.80
CA GLY A 301 19.01 -10.43 17.15
C GLY A 301 19.88 -9.64 18.13
N SER A 302 20.81 -8.84 17.62
CA SER A 302 21.53 -7.87 18.44
C SER A 302 20.55 -6.88 19.12
N GLN A 303 20.98 -6.23 20.20
CA GLN A 303 20.22 -5.09 20.71
C GLN A 303 20.22 -4.00 19.63
N LEU A 304 19.04 -3.56 19.22
CA LEU A 304 18.85 -2.61 18.12
C LEU A 304 18.27 -1.29 18.64
N SER A 305 18.81 -0.18 18.16
CA SER A 305 18.23 1.16 18.29
C SER A 305 17.88 1.66 16.90
N VAL A 306 16.60 1.71 16.57
CA VAL A 306 16.10 2.27 15.30
C VAL A 306 15.24 3.48 15.63
N LYS A 307 15.62 4.64 15.09
CA LYS A 307 14.94 5.91 15.34
C LYS A 307 14.66 6.63 14.03
N THR A 308 13.43 7.03 13.83
CA THR A 308 13.01 7.85 12.69
C THR A 308 12.67 9.28 13.14
N GLY A 309 12.42 10.13 12.14
CA GLY A 309 12.48 11.59 12.28
C GLY A 309 11.10 12.19 12.44
N ALA A 310 10.89 13.31 11.76
CA ALA A 310 9.53 13.79 11.50
C ALA A 310 9.07 13.25 10.15
N GLY A 311 7.77 12.95 10.00
CA GLY A 311 7.22 12.38 8.76
C GLY A 311 6.25 11.26 9.08
N ASN A 312 5.61 10.69 8.07
CA ASN A 312 4.84 9.45 8.25
C ASN A 312 5.75 8.30 7.85
N ASP A 313 6.53 7.81 8.80
CA ASP A 313 7.59 6.83 8.56
C ASP A 313 7.02 5.40 8.47
N THR A 314 7.75 4.54 7.76
CA THR A 314 7.46 3.11 7.65
C THR A 314 8.66 2.29 8.07
N LEU A 315 8.49 1.58 9.17
CA LEU A 315 9.48 0.69 9.76
C LEU A 315 9.10 -0.74 9.41
N ASN A 316 10.05 -1.55 8.92
CA ASN A 316 9.82 -2.95 8.58
C ASN A 316 10.75 -3.83 9.42
N LEU A 317 10.17 -4.48 10.43
CA LEU A 317 10.86 -5.40 11.32
C LEU A 317 10.81 -6.82 10.72
N GLU A 318 11.95 -7.26 10.21
CA GLU A 318 12.08 -8.59 9.59
C GLU A 318 12.33 -9.70 10.64
N ALA A 319 12.83 -9.37 11.83
CA ALA A 319 13.04 -10.33 12.90
C ALA A 319 11.74 -10.85 13.53
N LYS A 320 11.78 -12.08 14.07
CA LYS A 320 10.62 -12.72 14.72
C LYS A 320 10.26 -12.15 16.09
N LYS A 321 11.23 -11.50 16.75
CA LYS A 321 11.09 -10.75 18.02
C LYS A 321 12.31 -9.86 18.20
N LEU A 322 12.19 -8.86 19.06
CA LEU A 322 13.31 -7.98 19.43
C LEU A 322 14.03 -8.50 20.68
N LYS A 323 15.35 -8.30 20.73
CA LYS A 323 16.13 -8.57 21.94
C LYS A 323 15.87 -7.53 23.01
N ALA A 324 15.77 -7.98 24.27
CA ALA A 324 15.55 -7.10 25.41
C ALA A 324 16.52 -5.90 25.45
N GLY A 325 15.94 -4.71 25.68
CA GLY A 325 16.66 -3.44 25.70
C GLY A 325 16.86 -2.81 24.32
N SER A 326 16.31 -3.39 23.26
CA SER A 326 16.15 -2.68 21.98
C SER A 326 15.22 -1.47 22.14
N LEU A 327 15.33 -0.52 21.23
CA LEU A 327 14.51 0.68 21.17
C LEU A 327 14.12 0.96 19.72
N ILE A 328 12.83 0.91 19.44
CA ILE A 328 12.27 1.29 18.14
C ILE A 328 11.40 2.51 18.36
N ASP A 329 11.72 3.61 17.68
CA ASP A 329 11.08 4.92 17.86
C ASP A 329 10.71 5.52 16.49
N GLY A 330 9.42 5.73 16.24
CA GLY A 330 8.92 6.34 15.01
C GLY A 330 9.13 7.86 14.93
N GLY A 331 9.38 8.53 16.05
CA GLY A 331 9.56 9.98 16.08
C GLY A 331 8.22 10.75 16.02
N GLU A 332 8.17 11.83 15.25
CA GLU A 332 6.97 12.67 15.10
C GLU A 332 6.21 12.32 13.81
N GLY A 333 4.92 12.00 13.92
CA GLY A 333 4.07 11.83 12.75
C GLY A 333 3.00 10.78 12.97
N ASN A 334 2.53 10.17 11.87
CA ASN A 334 1.67 8.99 11.92
C ASN A 334 2.43 7.82 11.32
N ASP A 335 3.17 7.12 12.17
CA ASP A 335 4.16 6.14 11.77
C ASP A 335 3.53 4.74 11.69
N THR A 336 4.13 3.91 10.84
CA THR A 336 3.69 2.53 10.63
C THR A 336 4.84 1.57 10.83
N ILE A 337 4.63 0.50 11.60
CA ILE A 337 5.52 -0.65 11.66
C ILE A 337 4.90 -1.87 10.98
N ILE A 338 5.65 -2.52 10.11
CA ILE A 338 5.34 -3.81 9.51
C ILE A 338 6.13 -4.86 10.29
N MET A 339 5.46 -5.92 10.76
CA MET A 339 6.13 -6.99 11.52
C MET A 339 5.43 -8.35 11.34
N LYS A 340 6.15 -9.42 11.66
CA LYS A 340 5.60 -10.77 11.73
C LYS A 340 4.67 -10.95 12.94
N ALA A 341 3.72 -11.86 12.85
CA ALA A 341 2.76 -12.18 13.89
C ALA A 341 3.41 -12.68 15.19
N SER A 342 4.59 -13.30 15.10
CA SER A 342 5.36 -13.71 16.29
C SER A 342 5.90 -12.51 17.07
N ALA A 343 6.31 -11.44 16.37
CA ALA A 343 6.81 -10.22 16.99
C ALA A 343 5.66 -9.45 17.63
N LEU A 344 4.51 -9.40 16.95
CA LEU A 344 3.30 -8.78 17.47
C LEU A 344 2.77 -9.48 18.73
N ALA A 345 2.91 -10.82 18.82
CA ALA A 345 2.47 -11.58 19.99
C ALA A 345 3.44 -11.52 21.19
N ASP A 346 4.62 -10.91 21.03
CA ASP A 346 5.63 -10.81 22.08
C ASP A 346 5.53 -9.47 22.83
N ALA A 347 4.98 -9.51 24.05
CA ALA A 347 4.78 -8.30 24.86
C ALA A 347 6.08 -7.53 25.16
N ALA A 348 7.23 -8.23 25.22
CA ALA A 348 8.52 -7.57 25.39
C ALA A 348 8.90 -6.74 24.16
N THR A 349 8.72 -7.29 22.96
CA THR A 349 8.86 -6.60 21.68
C THR A 349 7.99 -5.35 21.61
N LEU A 350 6.70 -5.47 21.96
CA LEU A 350 5.78 -4.32 22.00
C LEU A 350 6.22 -3.24 23.00
N GLY A 351 6.72 -3.64 24.16
CA GLY A 351 7.24 -2.71 25.17
C GLY A 351 8.45 -1.88 24.70
N MET A 352 9.16 -2.31 23.67
CA MET A 352 10.33 -1.64 23.09
C MET A 352 9.99 -0.68 21.94
N ILE A 353 8.75 -0.72 21.45
CA ILE A 353 8.26 0.16 20.39
C ILE A 353 7.67 1.43 21.02
N LYS A 354 7.98 2.59 20.46
CA LYS A 354 7.60 3.93 20.94
C LYS A 354 7.23 4.80 19.73
N ASN A 355 6.25 5.69 19.93
CA ASN A 355 5.82 6.66 18.92
C ASN A 355 5.55 6.01 17.56
N ILE A 356 4.74 4.94 17.56
CA ILE A 356 4.24 4.32 16.34
C ILE A 356 2.75 4.11 16.52
N GLU A 357 1.96 4.66 15.60
CA GLU A 357 0.51 4.65 15.65
C GLU A 357 -0.09 3.44 14.95
N ASN A 358 0.58 2.89 13.94
CA ASN A 358 0.01 1.84 13.09
C ASN A 358 0.91 0.61 13.09
N VAL A 359 0.31 -0.58 13.17
CA VAL A 359 0.99 -1.85 12.90
C VAL A 359 0.34 -2.55 11.71
N THR A 360 1.14 -3.15 10.85
CA THR A 360 0.66 -4.09 9.81
C THR A 360 1.35 -5.44 10.01
N VAL A 361 0.55 -6.50 10.09
CA VAL A 361 1.06 -7.86 10.26
C VAL A 361 1.30 -8.49 8.90
N SER A 362 2.53 -8.89 8.62
CA SER A 362 2.94 -9.37 7.29
C SER A 362 2.54 -10.83 7.00
N ASP A 363 2.23 -11.60 8.04
CA ASP A 363 1.79 -12.99 7.96
C ASP A 363 0.56 -13.26 8.84
N ALA A 364 0.09 -14.52 8.87
CA ALA A 364 -1.11 -14.88 9.62
C ALA A 364 -0.85 -14.81 11.13
N LEU A 365 -1.85 -14.32 11.89
CA LEU A 365 -1.76 -14.19 13.34
C LEU A 365 -1.37 -15.49 14.05
N SER A 366 -0.68 -15.33 15.18
CA SER A 366 -0.39 -16.45 16.10
C SER A 366 -1.69 -16.95 16.75
N ALA A 367 -1.64 -18.12 17.40
CA ALA A 367 -2.83 -18.71 18.02
C ALA A 367 -3.48 -17.76 19.06
N ASN A 368 -2.66 -17.05 19.85
CA ASN A 368 -3.11 -16.04 20.80
C ASN A 368 -2.23 -14.79 20.62
N THR A 369 -2.69 -13.83 19.83
CA THR A 369 -2.00 -12.55 19.69
C THR A 369 -2.61 -11.53 20.65
N ASP A 370 -1.79 -10.99 21.55
CA ASP A 370 -2.21 -9.97 22.50
C ASP A 370 -1.38 -8.70 22.29
N VAL A 371 -2.03 -7.64 21.82
CA VAL A 371 -1.38 -6.35 21.54
C VAL A 371 -1.57 -5.35 22.67
N SER A 372 -2.07 -5.77 23.83
CA SER A 372 -2.40 -4.87 24.95
C SER A 372 -1.20 -4.08 25.48
N ALA A 373 0.02 -4.58 25.32
CA ALA A 373 1.26 -3.88 25.67
C ALA A 373 1.66 -2.77 24.67
N SER A 374 0.95 -2.63 23.54
CA SER A 374 1.23 -1.61 22.52
C SER A 374 0.40 -0.34 22.70
N SER A 375 0.85 0.75 22.07
CA SER A 375 0.11 2.01 21.93
C SER A 375 -0.45 2.21 20.51
N PHE A 376 -0.50 1.15 19.70
CA PHE A 376 -1.02 1.25 18.34
C PHE A 376 -2.48 1.72 18.35
N VAL A 377 -2.88 2.48 17.34
CA VAL A 377 -4.25 2.89 17.05
C VAL A 377 -4.87 1.93 16.04
N ASN A 378 -4.11 1.55 15.00
CA ASN A 378 -4.58 0.68 13.92
C ASN A 378 -3.76 -0.61 13.84
N ILE A 379 -4.44 -1.75 13.68
CA ILE A 379 -3.86 -3.09 13.54
C ILE A 379 -4.28 -3.66 12.19
N GLY A 380 -3.41 -3.52 11.18
CA GLY A 380 -3.59 -4.02 9.83
C GLY A 380 -3.31 -5.52 9.72
N LEU A 381 -4.24 -6.28 9.15
CA LEU A 381 -4.13 -7.74 8.95
C LEU A 381 -4.07 -8.08 7.47
N LEU A 382 -2.98 -8.73 7.02
CA LEU A 382 -2.76 -9.07 5.60
C LEU A 382 -3.01 -10.55 5.24
N ALA A 383 -3.15 -11.45 6.21
CA ALA A 383 -3.25 -12.89 5.95
C ALA A 383 -4.24 -13.63 6.87
N ASP A 384 -5.02 -14.54 6.29
CA ASP A 384 -5.87 -15.48 7.02
C ASP A 384 -5.06 -16.65 7.59
N LYS A 385 -5.52 -17.20 8.72
CA LYS A 385 -4.94 -18.40 9.33
C LYS A 385 -5.74 -19.64 8.90
N THR A 386 -5.05 -20.65 8.40
CA THR A 386 -5.68 -21.80 7.71
C THR A 386 -5.71 -23.09 8.54
N ASP A 387 -4.90 -23.20 9.59
CA ASP A 387 -4.61 -24.44 10.33
C ASP A 387 -5.41 -24.60 11.63
N ALA A 388 -5.70 -23.52 12.36
CA ALA A 388 -6.38 -23.56 13.67
C ALA A 388 -7.15 -22.25 13.94
N PRO A 389 -8.18 -22.26 14.82
CA PRO A 389 -8.75 -21.03 15.37
C PRO A 389 -7.69 -20.20 16.08
N PHE A 390 -7.90 -18.89 16.15
CA PHE A 390 -6.94 -17.94 16.70
C PHE A 390 -7.65 -16.75 17.36
N GLU A 391 -6.89 -16.02 18.17
CA GLU A 391 -7.40 -14.92 18.97
C GLU A 391 -6.57 -13.65 18.78
N LEU A 392 -7.24 -12.51 18.79
CA LEU A 392 -6.64 -11.18 18.86
C LEU A 392 -7.23 -10.41 20.05
N THR A 393 -6.38 -10.06 21.01
CA THR A 393 -6.73 -9.19 22.13
C THR A 393 -6.23 -7.78 21.86
N VAL A 394 -7.14 -6.80 21.87
CA VAL A 394 -6.85 -5.37 21.59
C VAL A 394 -7.12 -4.48 22.82
N ASN A 395 -6.55 -3.28 22.81
CA ASN A 395 -6.89 -2.21 23.74
C ASN A 395 -8.17 -1.48 23.32
N LYS A 396 -8.82 -0.81 24.28
CA LYS A 396 -9.94 0.11 23.99
C LYS A 396 -9.54 1.15 22.95
N ASN A 397 -10.47 1.48 22.05
CA ASN A 397 -10.31 2.42 20.94
C ASN A 397 -9.31 2.01 19.85
N GLN A 398 -8.69 0.84 19.92
CA GLN A 398 -7.94 0.31 18.79
C GLN A 398 -8.88 -0.11 17.66
N THR A 399 -8.38 -0.04 16.44
CA THR A 399 -9.08 -0.43 15.23
C THR A 399 -8.39 -1.64 14.61
N ILE A 400 -9.17 -2.68 14.32
CA ILE A 400 -8.74 -3.85 13.58
C ILE A 400 -9.02 -3.59 12.11
N ASP A 401 -7.98 -3.44 11.30
CA ASP A 401 -8.07 -3.13 9.88
C ASP A 401 -7.79 -4.38 9.04
N ILE A 402 -8.84 -4.99 8.48
CA ILE A 402 -8.73 -6.16 7.63
C ILE A 402 -8.39 -5.70 6.20
N GLN A 403 -7.13 -5.88 5.83
CA GLN A 403 -6.56 -5.46 4.54
C GLN A 403 -6.33 -6.65 3.60
N SER A 404 -6.78 -7.84 3.98
CA SER A 404 -6.70 -9.07 3.18
C SER A 404 -8.00 -9.30 2.39
N LYS A 405 -7.90 -10.03 1.26
CA LYS A 405 -9.08 -10.53 0.54
C LYS A 405 -9.95 -11.41 1.43
N GLU A 406 -9.32 -12.26 2.24
CA GLU A 406 -9.99 -13.23 3.10
C GLU A 406 -9.43 -13.12 4.52
N MET A 407 -10.31 -13.16 5.51
CA MET A 407 -9.95 -13.17 6.92
C MET A 407 -10.96 -14.03 7.69
N ALA A 408 -10.49 -14.88 8.59
CA ALA A 408 -11.33 -15.80 9.36
C ALA A 408 -12.26 -16.68 8.51
N LYS A 409 -11.95 -16.83 7.22
CA LYS A 409 -12.75 -17.62 6.27
C LYS A 409 -12.44 -19.09 6.44
N SER A 410 -11.17 -19.40 6.72
CA SER A 410 -10.71 -20.75 6.97
C SER A 410 -11.01 -21.20 8.40
N GLN A 411 -10.76 -20.31 9.37
CA GLN A 411 -10.84 -20.59 10.81
C GLN A 411 -11.47 -19.43 11.58
N ILE A 412 -11.97 -19.67 12.80
CA ILE A 412 -12.56 -18.61 13.62
C ILE A 412 -11.46 -17.69 14.16
N LEU A 413 -11.64 -16.38 13.98
CA LEU A 413 -10.89 -15.34 14.67
C LEU A 413 -11.72 -14.83 15.84
N THR A 414 -11.27 -15.08 17.06
CA THR A 414 -11.89 -14.51 18.27
C THR A 414 -11.27 -13.15 18.57
N ILE A 415 -12.10 -12.13 18.74
CA ILE A 415 -11.68 -10.78 19.06
C ILE A 415 -12.06 -10.49 20.51
N LYS A 416 -11.06 -10.12 21.31
CA LYS A 416 -11.17 -9.79 22.74
C LYS A 416 -10.66 -8.38 22.99
N MET A 417 -11.04 -7.82 24.14
CA MET A 417 -10.36 -6.64 24.68
C MET A 417 -9.65 -6.96 25.98
N ASN A 418 -8.58 -6.23 26.25
CA ASN A 418 -7.78 -6.40 27.47
C ASN A 418 -8.54 -5.98 28.76
N ASP A 419 -9.51 -5.09 28.62
CA ASP A 419 -10.44 -4.68 29.68
C ASP A 419 -11.86 -4.65 29.11
N MET A 420 -12.70 -5.55 29.63
CA MET A 420 -14.12 -5.71 29.31
C MET A 420 -14.99 -5.60 30.59
N SER A 421 -14.51 -4.85 31.58
CA SER A 421 -15.21 -4.67 32.86
C SER A 421 -16.24 -3.54 32.84
N GLY A 422 -16.28 -2.77 31.75
CA GLY A 422 -17.23 -1.69 31.54
C GLY A 422 -18.61 -2.23 31.14
N SER A 423 -19.53 -1.31 30.85
CA SER A 423 -20.86 -1.63 30.31
C SER A 423 -21.08 -1.06 28.91
N ASP A 424 -20.04 -0.46 28.33
CA ASP A 424 -20.05 0.25 27.04
C ASP A 424 -18.79 -0.12 26.23
N ASP A 425 -18.30 -1.35 26.41
CA ASP A 425 -17.09 -1.83 25.78
C ASP A 425 -17.35 -2.01 24.27
N THR A 426 -16.50 -1.38 23.45
CA THR A 426 -16.68 -1.27 21.99
C THR A 426 -15.45 -1.71 21.24
N VAL A 427 -15.63 -2.56 20.21
CA VAL A 427 -14.59 -2.93 19.25
C VAL A 427 -14.81 -2.23 17.91
N ASN A 428 -13.72 -1.78 17.27
CA ASN A 428 -13.76 -1.16 15.95
C ASN A 428 -13.11 -2.07 14.89
N ILE A 429 -13.81 -2.34 13.80
CA ILE A 429 -13.39 -3.21 12.72
C ILE A 429 -13.54 -2.47 11.39
N VAL A 430 -12.54 -2.56 10.52
CA VAL A 430 -12.58 -2.05 9.15
C VAL A 430 -12.44 -3.21 8.18
N LEU A 431 -13.35 -3.29 7.21
CA LEU A 431 -13.24 -4.16 6.04
C LEU A 431 -12.65 -3.32 4.90
N ASN A 432 -11.33 -3.30 4.78
CA ASN A 432 -10.61 -2.33 3.96
C ASN A 432 -10.22 -2.87 2.59
N ALA A 433 -11.20 -2.97 1.68
CA ALA A 433 -10.94 -3.49 0.35
C ALA A 433 -9.92 -2.63 -0.43
N LYS A 434 -9.84 -1.33 -0.12
CA LYS A 434 -8.91 -0.39 -0.76
C LYS A 434 -7.45 -0.69 -0.41
N ALA A 435 -7.18 -1.22 0.78
CA ALA A 435 -5.84 -1.58 1.24
C ALA A 435 -5.36 -2.96 0.75
N ILE A 436 -6.21 -3.75 0.08
CA ILE A 436 -5.80 -5.06 -0.45
C ILE A 436 -4.67 -4.89 -1.48
N ILE A 437 -3.53 -5.51 -1.20
CA ILE A 437 -2.30 -5.41 -2.01
C ILE A 437 -2.51 -5.98 -3.43
N ASN A 438 -3.20 -7.11 -3.56
CA ASN A 438 -3.46 -7.70 -4.87
C ASN A 438 -4.53 -6.90 -5.63
N GLN A 439 -4.14 -6.31 -6.75
CA GLN A 439 -5.00 -5.46 -7.58
C GLN A 439 -6.20 -6.20 -8.19
N GLY A 440 -6.11 -7.52 -8.33
CA GLY A 440 -7.20 -8.38 -8.83
C GLY A 440 -8.30 -8.62 -7.81
N ASP A 441 -8.00 -8.49 -6.52
CA ASP A 441 -8.95 -8.68 -5.43
C ASP A 441 -9.62 -7.34 -5.09
N LYS A 442 -10.97 -7.37 -5.00
CA LYS A 442 -11.82 -6.17 -4.99
C LYS A 442 -12.62 -5.95 -3.71
N ASN A 443 -12.78 -7.00 -2.91
CA ASN A 443 -13.58 -6.98 -1.70
C ASN A 443 -12.90 -7.79 -0.60
N VAL A 444 -13.27 -7.47 0.63
CA VAL A 444 -12.93 -8.24 1.83
C VAL A 444 -14.05 -9.25 2.10
N ALA A 445 -13.67 -10.52 2.23
CA ALA A 445 -14.51 -11.60 2.71
C ALA A 445 -14.03 -12.04 4.10
N ALA A 446 -14.64 -11.46 5.14
CA ALA A 446 -14.43 -11.84 6.52
C ALA A 446 -15.41 -12.98 6.90
N GLY A 447 -14.91 -14.20 7.05
CA GLY A 447 -15.68 -15.37 7.46
C GLY A 447 -16.48 -16.08 6.37
N ALA A 448 -17.20 -17.13 6.79
CA ALA A 448 -18.04 -18.00 5.96
C ALA A 448 -19.10 -18.71 6.83
N ALA A 449 -19.97 -19.56 6.25
CA ALA A 449 -20.85 -20.37 7.08
C ALA A 449 -20.03 -21.19 8.10
N THR A 450 -20.40 -21.14 9.39
CA THR A 450 -19.70 -21.76 10.54
C THR A 450 -18.32 -21.21 10.89
N LYS A 451 -17.86 -20.14 10.23
CA LYS A 451 -16.54 -19.52 10.40
C LYS A 451 -16.65 -17.99 10.36
N GLY A 452 -15.77 -17.28 11.05
CA GLY A 452 -15.78 -15.83 10.94
C GLY A 452 -15.26 -15.16 12.19
N LEU A 453 -15.67 -13.92 12.36
CA LEU A 453 -15.30 -13.14 13.53
C LEU A 453 -16.18 -13.56 14.69
N LYS A 454 -15.57 -13.90 15.82
CA LYS A 454 -16.27 -14.13 17.07
C LYS A 454 -15.89 -13.01 18.04
N ILE A 455 -16.85 -12.19 18.42
CA ILE A 455 -16.66 -11.13 19.40
C ILE A 455 -16.88 -11.74 20.80
N ASP A 456 -16.02 -11.40 21.75
CA ASP A 456 -16.17 -11.86 23.13
C ASP A 456 -17.49 -11.39 23.76
N ASP A 457 -18.09 -12.22 24.62
CA ASP A 457 -19.40 -11.94 25.23
C ASP A 457 -19.36 -10.77 26.24
N GLY A 458 -18.17 -10.30 26.62
CA GLY A 458 -17.98 -9.11 27.46
C GLY A 458 -18.00 -7.77 26.71
N ILE A 459 -18.24 -7.76 25.40
CA ILE A 459 -18.24 -6.55 24.56
C ILE A 459 -19.68 -6.17 24.23
N GLU A 460 -20.08 -4.91 24.49
CA GLU A 460 -21.46 -4.46 24.27
C GLU A 460 -21.74 -3.92 22.86
N SER A 461 -20.73 -3.38 22.17
CA SER A 461 -20.89 -2.74 20.85
C SER A 461 -19.80 -3.12 19.85
N VAL A 462 -20.19 -3.22 18.58
CA VAL A 462 -19.28 -3.45 17.45
C VAL A 462 -19.47 -2.35 16.41
N ASN A 463 -18.40 -1.63 16.11
CA ASN A 463 -18.37 -0.67 15.01
C ASN A 463 -17.70 -1.31 13.79
N ILE A 464 -18.32 -1.18 12.63
CA ILE A 464 -17.85 -1.71 11.36
C ILE A 464 -17.76 -0.56 10.36
N THR A 465 -16.59 -0.42 9.73
CA THR A 465 -16.43 0.45 8.56
C THR A 465 -16.18 -0.41 7.34
N SER A 466 -17.08 -0.35 6.35
CA SER A 466 -16.93 -1.04 5.07
C SER A 466 -16.34 -0.08 4.05
N VAL A 467 -15.15 -0.37 3.53
CA VAL A 467 -14.48 0.47 2.53
C VAL A 467 -14.50 -0.23 1.17
N ALA A 468 -14.97 0.47 0.14
CA ALA A 468 -15.00 -0.02 -1.22
C ALA A 468 -13.63 0.11 -1.91
N LYS A 469 -13.25 -0.90 -2.71
CA LYS A 469 -12.19 -0.74 -3.72
C LYS A 469 -12.77 -0.30 -5.06
N ASP A 470 -13.99 -0.74 -5.36
CA ASP A 470 -14.79 -0.39 -6.54
C ASP A 470 -16.27 -0.28 -6.17
N ASN A 471 -17.11 0.02 -7.17
CA ASN A 471 -18.55 0.24 -7.01
C ASN A 471 -19.41 -0.98 -7.43
N THR A 472 -18.82 -2.16 -7.56
CA THR A 472 -19.52 -3.36 -8.08
C THR A 472 -19.45 -4.57 -7.17
N THR A 473 -18.53 -4.58 -6.21
CA THR A 473 -18.28 -5.73 -5.33
C THR A 473 -18.57 -5.37 -3.87
N ALA A 474 -19.30 -6.26 -3.20
CA ALA A 474 -19.62 -6.09 -1.80
C ALA A 474 -18.61 -6.80 -0.89
N ASN A 475 -18.27 -6.14 0.21
CA ASN A 475 -17.64 -6.81 1.34
C ASN A 475 -18.63 -7.79 1.97
N THR A 476 -18.13 -8.89 2.52
CA THR A 476 -18.96 -9.87 3.23
C THR A 476 -18.40 -10.10 4.62
N LEU A 477 -19.28 -10.09 5.62
CA LEU A 477 -18.93 -10.30 7.03
C LEU A 477 -19.81 -11.40 7.63
N TRP A 478 -19.15 -12.44 8.13
CA TRP A 478 -19.73 -13.43 9.03
C TRP A 478 -19.22 -13.16 10.44
N ILE A 479 -20.14 -12.88 11.36
CA ILE A 479 -19.82 -12.43 12.71
C ILE A 479 -20.79 -13.05 13.74
N ASP A 480 -20.22 -13.57 14.82
CA ASP A 480 -20.95 -13.96 16.03
C ASP A 480 -20.61 -12.98 17.15
N THR A 481 -21.63 -12.32 17.69
CA THR A 481 -21.50 -11.39 18.82
C THR A 481 -21.98 -11.99 20.14
N SER A 482 -22.43 -13.25 20.11
CA SER A 482 -22.94 -13.96 21.28
C SER A 482 -22.68 -15.46 21.17
N SER A 483 -22.18 -16.06 22.25
CA SER A 483 -22.00 -17.52 22.31
C SER A 483 -23.29 -18.30 22.56
N ASP A 484 -24.28 -17.71 23.24
CA ASP A 484 -25.53 -18.36 23.66
C ASP A 484 -26.81 -17.61 23.24
N GLY A 485 -26.66 -16.44 22.63
CA GLY A 485 -27.75 -15.56 22.19
C GLY A 485 -28.36 -14.70 23.31
N THR A 486 -27.78 -14.69 24.52
CA THR A 486 -28.29 -13.94 25.68
C THR A 486 -27.28 -12.93 26.25
N LYS A 487 -25.99 -13.08 25.94
CA LYS A 487 -24.89 -12.19 26.34
C LYS A 487 -24.15 -11.65 25.11
N GLY A 488 -23.15 -10.79 25.31
CA GLY A 488 -22.39 -10.18 24.23
C GLY A 488 -23.03 -8.92 23.66
N ALA A 489 -22.60 -8.54 22.46
CA ALA A 489 -22.94 -7.23 21.92
C ALA A 489 -24.45 -7.09 21.77
N ASN A 490 -24.96 -5.90 22.09
CA ASN A 490 -26.35 -5.54 21.87
C ASN A 490 -26.52 -4.54 20.72
N LYS A 491 -25.42 -4.01 20.20
CA LYS A 491 -25.40 -3.01 19.13
C LYS A 491 -24.31 -3.30 18.10
N ILE A 492 -24.68 -3.19 16.83
CA ILE A 492 -23.74 -3.13 15.70
C ILE A 492 -23.98 -1.80 14.98
N VAL A 493 -22.92 -1.03 14.74
CA VAL A 493 -22.95 0.18 13.93
C VAL A 493 -22.14 -0.04 12.66
N ILE A 494 -22.69 0.34 11.51
CA ILE A 494 -22.08 0.15 10.21
C ILE A 494 -21.98 1.51 9.49
N SER A 495 -20.80 1.78 8.94
CA SER A 495 -20.51 3.00 8.16
C SER A 495 -19.59 2.69 6.98
N GLY A 496 -19.28 3.72 6.18
CA GLY A 496 -18.33 3.64 5.06
C GLY A 496 -19.01 3.65 3.70
N ASP A 497 -18.22 3.45 2.65
CA ASP A 497 -18.66 3.56 1.25
C ASP A 497 -18.79 2.22 0.52
N GLY A 498 -18.30 1.14 1.11
CA GLY A 498 -18.38 -0.19 0.52
C GLY A 498 -19.69 -0.89 0.83
N ASP A 499 -20.34 -1.42 -0.20
CA ASP A 499 -21.44 -2.37 -0.04
C ASP A 499 -21.04 -3.50 0.94
N ILE A 500 -21.96 -3.93 1.79
CA ILE A 500 -21.70 -4.95 2.80
C ILE A 500 -22.86 -5.94 2.93
N THR A 501 -22.52 -7.23 2.98
CA THR A 501 -23.42 -8.29 3.42
C THR A 501 -23.02 -8.76 4.81
N VAL A 502 -23.96 -8.79 5.75
CA VAL A 502 -23.72 -9.25 7.14
C VAL A 502 -24.52 -10.53 7.42
N ALA A 503 -23.85 -11.52 8.01
CA ALA A 503 -24.44 -12.80 8.41
C ALA A 503 -23.87 -13.31 9.74
N ALA A 504 -24.62 -14.17 10.44
CA ALA A 504 -24.17 -14.88 11.63
C ALA A 504 -23.38 -16.13 11.23
N SER A 505 -22.19 -16.31 11.82
CA SER A 505 -21.38 -17.53 11.62
C SER A 505 -22.09 -18.76 12.18
N THR A 506 -22.72 -18.59 13.35
CA THR A 506 -23.59 -19.57 14.00
C THR A 506 -25.04 -19.10 13.94
N VAL A 507 -25.78 -19.62 12.98
CA VAL A 507 -27.20 -19.30 12.76
C VAL A 507 -28.02 -19.55 14.04
N ALA A 508 -28.99 -18.67 14.29
CA ALA A 508 -29.93 -18.64 15.44
C ALA A 508 -29.38 -18.14 16.79
N THR A 509 -28.07 -18.14 17.03
CA THR A 509 -27.50 -17.60 18.29
C THR A 509 -26.55 -16.44 18.07
N GLY A 510 -25.76 -16.44 16.98
CA GLY A 510 -24.64 -15.53 16.79
C GLY A 510 -24.98 -14.05 16.88
N LEU A 511 -26.16 -13.63 16.39
CA LEU A 511 -26.60 -12.22 16.41
C LEU A 511 -27.85 -11.98 17.28
N LYS A 512 -28.27 -12.97 18.08
CA LYS A 512 -29.55 -12.91 18.81
C LYS A 512 -29.58 -11.92 19.96
N SER A 513 -28.41 -11.50 20.45
CA SER A 513 -28.28 -10.45 21.47
C SER A 513 -28.46 -9.03 20.92
N ILE A 514 -28.34 -8.85 19.59
CA ILE A 514 -28.39 -7.53 18.94
C ILE A 514 -29.80 -6.95 18.98
N LYS A 515 -29.91 -5.76 19.56
CA LYS A 515 -31.13 -4.92 19.64
C LYS A 515 -31.11 -3.76 18.66
N ASP A 516 -29.92 -3.33 18.23
CA ASP A 516 -29.74 -2.21 17.31
C ASP A 516 -28.69 -2.56 16.26
N LEU A 517 -29.13 -2.78 15.02
CA LEU A 517 -28.27 -2.90 13.84
C LEU A 517 -28.40 -1.60 13.06
N ASP A 518 -27.43 -0.70 13.23
CA ASP A 518 -27.51 0.68 12.77
C ASP A 518 -26.53 0.93 11.62
N ALA A 519 -27.00 0.88 10.38
CA ALA A 519 -26.21 1.25 9.19
C ALA A 519 -26.52 2.66 8.68
N SER A 520 -27.09 3.55 9.50
CA SER A 520 -27.54 4.87 9.04
C SER A 520 -26.43 5.78 8.50
N ALA A 521 -25.17 5.46 8.78
CA ALA A 521 -23.99 6.17 8.28
C ALA A 521 -23.31 5.47 7.09
N LEU A 522 -23.83 4.32 6.65
CA LEU A 522 -23.34 3.61 5.48
C LEU A 522 -23.85 4.31 4.21
N THR A 523 -22.95 4.62 3.28
CA THR A 523 -23.32 5.14 1.96
C THR A 523 -23.36 4.07 0.88
N GLY A 524 -22.70 2.93 1.12
CA GLY A 524 -22.88 1.71 0.32
C GLY A 524 -24.19 1.00 0.65
N LYS A 525 -24.48 -0.08 -0.06
CA LYS A 525 -25.65 -0.94 0.19
C LYS A 525 -25.44 -1.87 1.38
N LEU A 526 -26.40 -1.92 2.30
CA LEU A 526 -26.57 -2.97 3.28
C LEU A 526 -27.36 -4.14 2.67
N THR A 527 -26.83 -5.35 2.79
CA THR A 527 -27.59 -6.59 2.59
C THR A 527 -27.64 -7.39 3.90
N PHE A 528 -28.84 -7.59 4.42
CA PHE A 528 -29.03 -8.27 5.70
C PHE A 528 -30.27 -9.16 5.70
N ASP A 529 -30.14 -10.40 6.20
CA ASP A 529 -31.26 -11.33 6.34
C ASP A 529 -31.63 -11.55 7.82
N ALA A 530 -32.55 -10.72 8.32
CA ALA A 530 -33.05 -10.84 9.69
C ALA A 530 -33.82 -12.15 9.93
N SER A 531 -34.41 -12.74 8.88
CA SER A 531 -35.18 -13.98 8.98
C SER A 531 -34.32 -15.18 9.34
N VAL A 532 -33.05 -15.17 8.91
CA VAL A 532 -32.04 -16.20 9.20
C VAL A 532 -31.22 -15.85 10.44
N ASN A 533 -30.78 -14.59 10.56
CA ASN A 533 -29.85 -14.17 11.61
C ASN A 533 -30.47 -14.05 13.00
N LYS A 534 -31.80 -14.00 13.11
CA LYS A 534 -32.58 -14.02 14.37
C LYS A 534 -32.08 -13.01 15.42
N LEU A 535 -32.15 -11.72 15.09
CA LEU A 535 -31.87 -10.64 16.04
C LEU A 535 -32.78 -10.73 17.29
N ALA A 536 -32.53 -9.91 18.31
CA ALA A 536 -33.43 -9.80 19.45
C ALA A 536 -34.85 -9.41 18.99
N SER A 537 -35.87 -9.89 19.70
CA SER A 537 -37.24 -9.46 19.42
C SER A 537 -37.37 -7.96 19.71
N GLY A 538 -38.02 -7.21 18.82
CA GLY A 538 -38.07 -5.75 18.87
C GLY A 538 -36.81 -5.04 18.38
N ALA A 539 -35.83 -5.76 17.84
CA ALA A 539 -34.60 -5.14 17.35
C ALA A 539 -34.88 -4.09 16.26
N THR A 540 -34.14 -2.99 16.31
CA THR A 540 -34.12 -1.97 15.27
C THR A 540 -33.08 -2.34 14.21
N ILE A 541 -33.45 -2.17 12.95
CA ILE A 541 -32.56 -2.30 11.79
C ILE A 541 -32.64 -0.97 11.05
N LYS A 542 -31.51 -0.31 10.84
CA LYS A 542 -31.44 0.91 10.03
C LYS A 542 -30.57 0.67 8.81
N GLY A 543 -31.13 0.94 7.65
CA GLY A 543 -30.39 1.12 6.40
C GLY A 543 -29.65 2.45 6.37
N GLY A 544 -28.94 2.70 5.28
CA GLY A 544 -28.07 3.84 5.04
C GLY A 544 -28.62 4.78 3.95
N SER A 545 -27.71 5.27 3.08
CA SER A 545 -28.09 6.08 1.91
C SER A 545 -27.97 5.34 0.57
N GLY A 546 -27.57 4.07 0.58
CA GLY A 546 -27.50 3.21 -0.60
C GLY A 546 -28.78 2.39 -0.78
N ASP A 547 -28.93 1.72 -1.91
CA ASP A 547 -30.13 0.92 -2.22
C ASP A 547 -30.15 -0.39 -1.40
N ASP A 548 -30.67 -0.35 -0.17
CA ASP A 548 -30.54 -1.44 0.79
C ASP A 548 -31.42 -2.64 0.47
N SER A 549 -31.01 -3.82 0.93
CA SER A 549 -31.74 -5.08 0.77
C SER A 549 -31.86 -5.80 2.10
N ILE A 550 -33.01 -5.65 2.76
CA ILE A 550 -33.27 -6.24 4.07
C ILE A 550 -34.32 -7.34 3.93
N THR A 551 -33.94 -8.59 4.19
CA THR A 551 -34.90 -9.70 4.29
C THR A 551 -35.44 -9.77 5.71
N VAL A 552 -36.76 -9.76 5.85
CA VAL A 552 -37.45 -9.83 7.14
C VAL A 552 -38.36 -11.06 7.17
N GLY A 553 -38.43 -11.68 8.34
CA GLY A 553 -39.44 -12.69 8.66
C GLY A 553 -40.51 -12.11 9.58
N TYR A 554 -41.35 -12.97 10.16
CA TYR A 554 -42.38 -12.53 11.09
C TYR A 554 -41.90 -12.57 12.54
N ASP A 555 -41.16 -11.53 12.89
CA ASP A 555 -40.82 -11.14 14.26
C ASP A 555 -41.00 -9.61 14.36
N THR A 556 -40.83 -9.04 15.53
CA THR A 556 -41.23 -7.66 15.85
C THR A 556 -40.17 -6.62 15.51
N GLN A 557 -39.36 -6.86 14.47
CA GLN A 557 -38.33 -5.92 14.05
C GLN A 557 -38.91 -4.56 13.65
N VAL A 558 -38.17 -3.50 13.95
CA VAL A 558 -38.44 -2.14 13.51
C VAL A 558 -37.39 -1.76 12.49
N VAL A 559 -37.80 -1.52 11.24
CA VAL A 559 -36.92 -1.22 10.12
C VAL A 559 -37.06 0.24 9.72
N THR A 560 -35.95 0.96 9.66
CA THR A 560 -35.83 2.27 9.04
C THR A 560 -34.95 2.10 7.81
N LEU A 561 -35.44 2.42 6.62
CA LEU A 561 -34.75 2.17 5.37
C LEU A 561 -33.67 3.23 5.10
N GLY A 562 -33.97 4.49 5.42
CA GLY A 562 -33.07 5.60 5.14
C GLY A 562 -33.35 6.23 3.78
N ALA A 563 -32.29 6.51 3.03
CA ALA A 563 -32.41 7.05 1.68
C ALA A 563 -31.91 6.02 0.67
N GLY A 564 -32.46 6.02 -0.53
CA GLY A 564 -32.12 5.03 -1.55
C GLY A 564 -33.39 4.42 -2.15
N ASP A 565 -33.22 3.57 -3.15
CA ASP A 565 -34.32 2.76 -3.71
C ASP A 565 -34.37 1.40 -2.97
N ASP A 566 -34.78 1.42 -1.71
CA ASP A 566 -34.63 0.30 -0.80
C ASP A 566 -35.56 -0.89 -1.11
N THR A 567 -35.15 -2.08 -0.72
CA THR A 567 -35.93 -3.32 -0.90
C THR A 567 -36.04 -4.11 0.39
N VAL A 568 -37.26 -4.26 0.89
CA VAL A 568 -37.59 -5.19 1.98
C VAL A 568 -38.13 -6.49 1.41
N LYS A 569 -37.42 -7.59 1.62
CA LYS A 569 -37.87 -8.92 1.19
C LYS A 569 -38.67 -9.59 2.30
N LEU A 570 -39.94 -9.86 2.05
CA LEU A 570 -40.80 -10.53 3.00
C LEU A 570 -40.72 -12.04 2.78
N THR A 571 -40.28 -12.80 3.79
CA THR A 571 -40.27 -14.27 3.74
C THR A 571 -41.29 -14.90 4.68
N ILE A 572 -41.55 -16.20 4.50
CA ILE A 572 -42.48 -16.97 5.33
C ILE A 572 -41.87 -17.24 6.72
N GLY A 573 -42.71 -17.24 7.76
CA GLY A 573 -42.37 -17.52 9.17
C GLY A 573 -43.66 -17.52 9.99
N ALA A 574 -43.58 -17.51 11.33
CA ALA A 574 -44.72 -17.62 12.26
C ALA A 574 -45.62 -16.36 12.38
N ALA A 575 -46.16 -15.83 11.27
CA ALA A 575 -46.96 -14.61 11.24
C ALA A 575 -48.07 -14.60 12.31
N ASP A 576 -48.11 -13.57 13.15
CA ASP A 576 -49.16 -13.38 14.14
C ASP A 576 -49.66 -11.94 14.02
N LYS A 577 -50.93 -11.70 14.35
CA LYS A 577 -51.47 -10.33 14.41
C LYS A 577 -50.77 -9.45 15.45
N THR A 578 -49.90 -10.04 16.27
CA THR A 578 -49.03 -9.37 17.23
C THR A 578 -47.53 -9.48 16.88
N GLN A 579 -47.15 -10.21 15.84
CA GLN A 579 -45.75 -10.43 15.42
C GLN A 579 -45.60 -10.16 13.94
N TYR A 580 -45.19 -8.94 13.63
CA TYR A 580 -44.91 -8.46 12.28
C TYR A 580 -43.81 -7.41 12.33
N THR A 581 -43.06 -7.29 11.23
CA THR A 581 -42.09 -6.21 11.05
C THR A 581 -42.82 -4.89 10.80
N THR A 582 -42.28 -3.82 11.36
CA THR A 582 -42.72 -2.44 11.11
C THR A 582 -41.66 -1.68 10.33
N ILE A 583 -41.99 -1.18 9.15
CA ILE A 583 -41.16 -0.23 8.39
C ILE A 583 -41.58 1.19 8.78
N THR A 584 -40.65 2.06 9.16
CA THR A 584 -40.95 3.36 9.77
C THR A 584 -41.03 4.53 8.79
N ASP A 585 -40.46 4.38 7.59
CA ASP A 585 -40.17 5.47 6.66
C ASP A 585 -40.42 5.08 5.20
N PHE A 586 -41.26 4.07 4.96
CA PHE A 586 -41.61 3.62 3.60
C PHE A 586 -42.13 4.77 2.73
N SER A 587 -41.49 4.98 1.60
CA SER A 587 -41.63 6.14 0.75
C SER A 587 -41.52 5.76 -0.74
N LYS A 588 -41.40 6.76 -1.62
CA LYS A 588 -41.31 6.53 -3.07
C LYS A 588 -39.89 6.13 -3.44
N GLY A 589 -39.74 4.99 -4.11
CA GLY A 589 -38.45 4.38 -4.46
C GLY A 589 -38.31 3.00 -3.81
N ASP A 590 -38.83 2.92 -2.58
CA ASP A 590 -38.88 1.73 -1.75
C ASP A 590 -39.79 0.64 -2.31
N LYS A 591 -39.40 -0.61 -2.05
CA LYS A 591 -40.07 -1.81 -2.56
C LYS A 591 -40.25 -2.82 -1.44
N ILE A 592 -41.39 -3.50 -1.43
CA ILE A 592 -41.57 -4.74 -0.68
C ILE A 592 -41.59 -5.89 -1.69
N ASP A 593 -40.58 -6.75 -1.63
CA ASP A 593 -40.51 -7.97 -2.42
C ASP A 593 -41.32 -9.07 -1.72
N ALA A 594 -42.51 -9.33 -2.24
CA ALA A 594 -43.41 -10.38 -1.74
C ALA A 594 -43.19 -11.72 -2.48
N SER A 595 -42.16 -11.85 -3.33
CA SER A 595 -41.94 -13.03 -4.17
C SER A 595 -41.66 -14.31 -3.37
N LEU A 596 -41.23 -14.19 -2.11
CA LEU A 596 -40.94 -15.32 -1.23
C LEU A 596 -42.17 -15.80 -0.43
N VAL A 597 -43.27 -15.03 -0.41
CA VAL A 597 -44.54 -15.45 0.20
C VAL A 597 -45.42 -16.08 -0.87
N LYS A 598 -45.47 -17.41 -0.90
CA LYS A 598 -46.03 -18.19 -2.01
C LYS A 598 -47.13 -19.14 -1.57
N ALA A 599 -48.23 -19.14 -2.30
CA ALA A 599 -49.24 -20.18 -2.23
C ALA A 599 -48.65 -21.53 -2.68
N ASN A 600 -48.86 -22.57 -1.87
CA ASN A 600 -48.28 -23.92 -2.06
C ASN A 600 -46.76 -23.93 -2.36
N GLY A 601 -46.02 -22.92 -1.88
CA GLY A 601 -44.58 -22.78 -2.12
C GLY A 601 -44.19 -22.33 -3.53
N GLN A 602 -45.14 -22.08 -4.43
CA GLN A 602 -44.87 -21.84 -5.86
C GLN A 602 -45.35 -20.47 -6.36
N ASN A 603 -46.54 -20.02 -5.97
CA ASN A 603 -47.21 -18.89 -6.61
C ASN A 603 -47.31 -17.67 -5.68
N ALA A 604 -46.47 -16.66 -5.93
CA ALA A 604 -46.53 -15.35 -5.25
C ALA A 604 -47.60 -14.43 -5.85
N ALA A 605 -47.98 -13.39 -5.10
CA ALA A 605 -48.91 -12.35 -5.55
C ALA A 605 -48.28 -11.48 -6.65
N LYS A 606 -49.05 -11.14 -7.69
CA LYS A 606 -48.56 -10.41 -8.87
C LYS A 606 -49.65 -9.56 -9.49
N ASN A 607 -49.25 -8.47 -10.15
CA ASN A 607 -50.06 -7.59 -11.00
C ASN A 607 -51.24 -6.84 -10.35
N ASP A 608 -51.77 -7.30 -9.21
CA ASP A 608 -52.91 -6.68 -8.54
C ASP A 608 -52.78 -6.76 -7.01
N ILE A 609 -53.06 -5.63 -6.34
CA ILE A 609 -53.11 -5.48 -4.89
C ILE A 609 -54.38 -4.72 -4.51
N SER A 610 -55.22 -5.33 -3.68
CA SER A 610 -56.53 -4.75 -3.33
C SER A 610 -56.45 -3.85 -2.08
N LYS A 611 -56.89 -2.59 -2.20
CA LYS A 611 -57.14 -1.72 -1.04
C LYS A 611 -58.44 -2.12 -0.34
N ILE A 612 -58.37 -2.52 0.92
CA ILE A 612 -59.55 -2.76 1.74
C ILE A 612 -60.08 -1.41 2.26
N ALA A 613 -61.30 -1.08 1.87
CA ALA A 613 -62.00 0.15 2.24
C ALA A 613 -63.49 -0.10 2.54
N GLY A 614 -64.20 0.90 3.05
CA GLY A 614 -65.66 0.84 3.24
C GLY A 614 -66.11 0.11 4.52
N LEU A 615 -65.20 -0.13 5.46
CA LEU A 615 -65.53 -0.59 6.81
C LEU A 615 -66.05 0.58 7.68
N THR A 616 -66.82 0.26 8.72
CA THR A 616 -67.44 1.26 9.61
C THR A 616 -66.40 1.95 10.49
N SER A 617 -66.71 3.15 11.03
CA SER A 617 -65.80 3.85 11.94
C SER A 617 -65.55 3.13 13.28
N THR A 618 -66.34 2.10 13.59
CA THR A 618 -66.17 1.21 14.77
C THR A 618 -65.41 -0.07 14.43
N SER A 619 -64.96 -0.26 13.19
CA SER A 619 -64.24 -1.45 12.78
C SER A 619 -62.87 -1.54 13.46
N THR A 620 -62.59 -2.72 13.97
CA THR A 620 -61.35 -3.05 14.67
C THR A 620 -60.26 -3.48 13.69
N PHE A 621 -59.00 -3.55 14.15
CA PHE A 621 -57.92 -4.15 13.37
C PHE A 621 -58.26 -5.56 12.87
N ASP A 622 -58.89 -6.38 13.73
CA ASP A 622 -59.32 -7.72 13.37
C ASP A 622 -60.37 -7.72 12.24
N ASP A 623 -61.23 -6.69 12.14
CA ASP A 623 -62.23 -6.60 11.05
C ASP A 623 -61.57 -6.29 9.71
N TYR A 624 -60.56 -5.42 9.70
CA TYR A 624 -59.76 -5.16 8.50
C TYR A 624 -58.95 -6.38 8.08
N LEU A 625 -58.31 -7.06 9.03
CA LEU A 625 -57.51 -8.25 8.76
C LEU A 625 -58.38 -9.41 8.23
N LYS A 626 -59.57 -9.65 8.80
CA LYS A 626 -60.54 -10.63 8.26
C LYS A 626 -60.89 -10.33 6.81
N LYS A 627 -61.12 -9.05 6.50
CA LYS A 627 -61.52 -8.64 5.15
C LYS A 627 -60.39 -8.80 4.14
N ALA A 628 -59.14 -8.57 4.57
CA ALA A 628 -57.94 -8.82 3.77
C ALA A 628 -57.74 -10.31 3.43
N LEU A 629 -58.26 -11.23 4.25
CA LEU A 629 -58.11 -12.68 4.13
C LEU A 629 -59.39 -13.40 3.67
N GLU A 630 -60.40 -12.67 3.20
CA GLU A 630 -61.67 -13.27 2.74
C GLU A 630 -61.53 -13.97 1.37
N GLY A 631 -60.50 -13.60 0.59
CA GLY A 631 -60.22 -14.20 -0.71
C GLY A 631 -59.69 -15.63 -0.61
N ASP A 632 -59.73 -16.36 -1.73
CA ASP A 632 -59.00 -17.63 -1.86
C ASP A 632 -57.59 -17.40 -2.43
N GLY A 633 -56.57 -17.37 -1.56
CA GLY A 633 -55.15 -17.25 -1.91
C GLY A 633 -54.43 -18.57 -2.18
N SER A 634 -55.13 -19.72 -2.10
CA SER A 634 -54.52 -21.06 -2.09
C SER A 634 -53.82 -21.47 -3.38
N THR A 635 -54.24 -20.92 -4.53
CA THR A 635 -53.66 -21.24 -5.84
C THR A 635 -52.65 -20.19 -6.28
N ASN A 636 -52.97 -18.92 -6.08
CA ASN A 636 -52.07 -17.79 -6.27
C ASN A 636 -52.22 -16.91 -5.05
N ALA A 637 -51.10 -16.56 -4.41
CA ALA A 637 -51.16 -15.66 -3.28
C ALA A 637 -51.81 -14.34 -3.68
N LYS A 638 -52.58 -13.73 -2.77
CA LYS A 638 -53.30 -12.48 -3.00
C LYS A 638 -52.74 -11.40 -2.10
N ALA A 639 -52.33 -10.28 -2.71
CA ALA A 639 -51.91 -9.11 -1.96
C ALA A 639 -53.11 -8.20 -1.70
N SER A 640 -53.23 -7.70 -0.47
CA SER A 640 -54.15 -6.64 -0.12
C SER A 640 -53.49 -5.68 0.89
N TYR A 641 -54.04 -4.49 1.04
CA TYR A 641 -53.60 -3.56 2.07
C TYR A 641 -54.77 -2.78 2.69
N PHE A 642 -54.57 -2.32 3.92
CA PHE A 642 -55.54 -1.46 4.60
C PHE A 642 -54.86 -0.41 5.46
N GLN A 643 -55.61 0.65 5.77
CA GLN A 643 -55.15 1.74 6.63
C GLN A 643 -55.91 1.69 7.95
N PHE A 644 -55.17 1.66 9.06
CA PHE A 644 -55.75 1.60 10.41
C PHE A 644 -54.90 2.43 11.37
N ASN A 645 -55.54 3.32 12.13
CA ASN A 645 -54.90 4.21 13.11
C ASN A 645 -53.71 5.04 12.56
N GLY A 646 -53.75 5.44 11.29
CA GLY A 646 -52.71 6.26 10.66
C GLY A 646 -51.54 5.47 10.05
N ASP A 647 -51.58 4.14 10.13
CA ASP A 647 -50.59 3.24 9.54
C ASP A 647 -51.20 2.43 8.40
N THR A 648 -50.36 1.92 7.49
CA THR A 648 -50.77 0.97 6.44
C THR A 648 -50.28 -0.44 6.77
N TYR A 649 -51.10 -1.44 6.51
CA TYR A 649 -50.77 -2.85 6.69
C TYR A 649 -50.93 -3.57 5.36
N VAL A 650 -49.89 -4.29 4.94
CA VAL A 650 -49.89 -5.13 3.74
C VAL A 650 -50.06 -6.58 4.17
N VAL A 651 -51.02 -7.26 3.55
CA VAL A 651 -51.37 -8.65 3.81
C VAL A 651 -51.18 -9.48 2.54
N ILE A 652 -50.48 -10.60 2.66
CA ILE A 652 -50.34 -11.59 1.59
C ILE A 652 -51.07 -12.86 2.01
N ASP A 653 -52.24 -13.09 1.44
CA ASP A 653 -53.06 -14.27 1.66
C ASP A 653 -52.57 -15.44 0.79
N THR A 654 -52.30 -16.57 1.41
CA THR A 654 -51.85 -17.81 0.74
C THR A 654 -52.75 -18.99 1.05
N ALA A 655 -53.77 -18.79 1.89
CA ALA A 655 -54.61 -19.85 2.39
C ALA A 655 -55.86 -20.03 1.52
N ASN A 656 -56.57 -21.14 1.74
CA ASN A 656 -57.94 -21.27 1.21
C ASN A 656 -58.80 -20.17 1.86
N ALA A 657 -59.85 -19.74 1.15
CA ALA A 657 -60.82 -18.78 1.67
C ALA A 657 -61.22 -19.14 3.12
N ALA A 658 -60.96 -18.22 4.04
CA ALA A 658 -61.11 -18.48 5.47
C ALA A 658 -62.54 -18.90 5.80
N VAL A 659 -62.68 -20.08 6.41
CA VAL A 659 -63.87 -20.43 7.20
C VAL A 659 -63.71 -19.70 8.53
N ALA A 660 -64.70 -18.88 8.90
CA ALA A 660 -64.67 -17.98 10.04
C ALA A 660 -63.91 -18.54 11.26
N ASP A 661 -62.94 -17.76 11.76
CA ASP A 661 -62.24 -17.82 13.07
C ASP A 661 -60.71 -18.06 13.06
N SER A 662 -60.06 -18.26 11.91
CA SER A 662 -58.59 -18.18 11.80
C SER A 662 -58.16 -16.91 11.06
N LEU A 663 -57.57 -15.96 11.79
CA LEU A 663 -57.30 -14.59 11.32
C LEU A 663 -55.97 -14.41 10.60
N LEU A 664 -55.07 -15.39 10.62
CA LEU A 664 -53.79 -15.43 9.92
C LEU A 664 -53.27 -16.87 10.08
N THR A 665 -52.97 -17.55 8.99
CA THR A 665 -52.33 -18.87 9.07
C THR A 665 -50.86 -18.65 9.32
N LYS A 666 -50.44 -18.83 10.58
CA LYS A 666 -49.08 -18.53 11.04
C LYS A 666 -47.96 -19.10 10.18
N ALA A 667 -48.19 -20.14 9.38
CA ALA A 667 -47.13 -20.79 8.61
C ALA A 667 -47.06 -20.37 7.14
N THR A 668 -48.02 -19.56 6.63
CA THR A 668 -48.17 -19.37 5.18
C THR A 668 -48.47 -17.93 4.78
N ASP A 669 -49.31 -17.23 5.56
CA ASP A 669 -49.73 -15.86 5.22
C ASP A 669 -48.69 -14.81 5.64
N GLY A 670 -48.75 -13.63 5.01
CA GLY A 670 -47.87 -12.51 5.30
C GLY A 670 -48.57 -11.28 5.83
N LEU A 671 -47.91 -10.60 6.77
CA LEU A 671 -48.30 -9.31 7.34
C LEU A 671 -47.06 -8.44 7.57
N ILE A 672 -47.08 -7.21 7.05
CA ILE A 672 -46.08 -6.18 7.32
C ILE A 672 -46.76 -4.83 7.56
N LYS A 673 -46.23 -4.05 8.50
CA LYS A 673 -46.72 -2.72 8.84
C LYS A 673 -45.83 -1.65 8.23
N LEU A 674 -46.44 -0.63 7.65
CA LEU A 674 -45.82 0.60 7.17
C LEU A 674 -46.32 1.75 8.06
N ALA A 675 -45.50 2.16 9.03
CA ALA A 675 -45.89 3.17 10.00
C ALA A 675 -46.00 4.55 9.34
N GLY A 676 -47.08 5.28 9.63
CA GLY A 676 -47.32 6.63 9.11
C GLY A 676 -47.60 6.75 7.61
N PHE A 677 -47.38 5.69 6.82
CA PHE A 677 -47.70 5.67 5.40
C PHE A 677 -49.22 5.63 5.19
N THR A 678 -49.74 6.55 4.37
CA THR A 678 -51.19 6.66 4.07
C THR A 678 -51.47 6.78 2.57
N GLY A 679 -50.46 6.54 1.72
CA GLY A 679 -50.60 6.50 0.27
C GLY A 679 -51.27 5.23 -0.25
N ASP A 680 -51.39 5.14 -1.58
CA ASP A 680 -51.84 3.94 -2.27
C ASP A 680 -50.65 3.09 -2.71
N LEU A 681 -50.87 1.77 -2.82
CA LEU A 681 -49.87 0.79 -3.20
C LEU A 681 -50.24 0.11 -4.51
N THR A 682 -49.23 -0.29 -5.28
CA THR A 682 -49.37 -1.14 -6.48
C THR A 682 -48.43 -2.33 -6.37
N ILE A 683 -48.68 -3.39 -7.16
CA ILE A 683 -47.79 -4.56 -7.26
C ILE A 683 -47.57 -4.92 -8.72
N ASP A 684 -46.33 -5.23 -9.08
CA ASP A 684 -45.96 -5.58 -10.46
C ASP A 684 -45.96 -7.10 -10.73
N GLY A 685 -45.55 -7.50 -11.94
CA GLY A 685 -45.43 -8.90 -12.34
C GLY A 685 -44.27 -9.68 -11.67
N SER A 686 -43.37 -8.96 -11.00
CA SER A 686 -42.22 -9.48 -10.25
C SER A 686 -42.51 -9.59 -8.75
N SER A 687 -43.76 -9.33 -8.33
CA SER A 687 -44.19 -9.32 -6.92
C SER A 687 -43.60 -8.18 -6.09
N MET A 688 -43.20 -7.08 -6.74
CA MET A 688 -42.71 -5.88 -6.06
C MET A 688 -43.86 -4.95 -5.74
N ILE A 689 -44.10 -4.70 -4.45
CA ILE A 689 -45.10 -3.75 -3.97
C ILE A 689 -44.41 -2.39 -3.80
N THR A 690 -44.96 -1.35 -4.42
CA THR A 690 -44.43 0.02 -4.41
C THR A 690 -45.53 1.05 -4.19
N VAL A 691 -45.15 2.30 -3.93
CA VAL A 691 -46.09 3.44 -3.95
C VAL A 691 -46.69 3.60 -5.34
N ALA A 692 -48.01 3.80 -5.41
CA ALA A 692 -48.80 3.95 -6.63
C ALA A 692 -48.53 5.26 -7.40
#